data_AF-A0A8C3V5W6-F1
#
_entry.id   AF-A0A8C3V5W6-F1
#
_cell.length_a   1.000
_cell.length_b   1.000
_cell.length_c   1.000
_cell.angle_alpha   90.00
_cell.angle_beta   90.00
_cell.angle_gamma   90.00
#
_symmetry.space_group_name_H-M   'P 1'
#
loop_
_entity.id
_entity.type
_entity.pdbx_description
1 polymer ?
#
loop_
_entity_poly.entity_id
_entity_poly.type
_entity_poly.pdbx_seq_one_letter_code
_entity_poly.pdbx_strand_id
1 'polypeptide(L)'
;LGDCTHSQSQMAIAVASLPEQPRFQEKLFPLRKEHYFGSHTRRAVLYAPPAHHETELCQRILTKHGYTVTVLENRRLVEDLRHEGPFQSKNHWSYFSFYLQVNLLPEIQHFLCRKEGLCQIIKAFSGNLIYLNLNMNHVSTISDKDILKAQDLSVIIKAYVLVTSLTPLRAFIHSTATVWHPPKKKHFTLKLQRFFEIFFRNSSPQQAFNNMKEAINKLLLITEVFSKSSKLIPFILYFRCSQCFQMLTFDIGFGMSIHPIVLKVHENFDFQIENESAIQDQISKELLFEDTFKFLLSDEFSTSSFIEALQKIYGSSVNKDRTYNREDEQCFSLEEMNSMIAFIKELKSLGQFELLFPSSTPKIQMLLRDLYRTVDPMRRLSSVLTLHWLLSNVLQQFQLMNKEKLVSNYNEVIAADKDTLSHIRQIFTSPQLDLNPQFNPRIREYYAEVPFDMVTVKIGAEPSNCQCHVHLDDKKGPSIANYPLGLGLNKVIIVLTDDSQPSPEVVSSYKVTIYREDRPSLPLFDDYMMCGFVQDCGSKIRPEESCGLQPLSHEYLSAISQTVLKTCEAGDTKGQWIVPCLSCSDNRTCDWREITWQPHGCRYSVLAKPELQRCVEGRRILFIGDSTNRGMMYYLIERVNKTLQEWQKTHDVKCYHNINEGKTFISYSYYPQFWMTANQRPTFEKALEQLLQRSRPLENTDQTVLIVGGVQWLNSNHLQIIQKVLNRENLSNILVIVKSIGMGFHLPVDGIHSLSQAEVQNLWNENLIILDTAKNLGYEVVDTFVITMGRYKEFLRGKCGCHFHEVVKSNPSEERPHITMTLSRHYTLGKYFGNQSKPSQLQDYATNSQSPYHVRGPINQVYSEILLSRLCASKRQFVST
;
A
#
# COMPACT_ATOMS: atom_id res chain seq x y z
N LEU A 1 17.39 35.20 6.39
CA LEU A 1 17.13 36.04 5.18
C LEU A 1 17.75 35.45 3.91
N GLY A 2 18.02 34.14 3.88
CA GLY A 2 18.41 33.42 2.66
C GLY A 2 17.65 32.11 2.62
N ASP A 3 17.22 31.71 1.42
CA ASP A 3 16.45 30.53 1.05
C ASP A 3 14.94 30.53 1.32
N CYS A 4 14.24 31.39 0.58
CA CYS A 4 12.79 31.30 0.33
C CYS A 4 12.48 31.36 -1.17
N THR A 5 13.04 30.46 -1.99
CA THR A 5 12.61 30.32 -3.40
C THR A 5 12.66 28.86 -3.86
N HIS A 6 11.64 28.08 -3.47
CA HIS A 6 11.19 26.93 -4.26
C HIS A 6 9.66 26.87 -4.17
N SER A 7 8.97 27.57 -5.07
CA SER A 7 7.52 27.42 -5.26
C SER A 7 7.27 26.38 -6.34
N GLN A 8 6.65 25.25 -6.00
CA GLN A 8 6.11 24.33 -7.00
C GLN A 8 5.00 25.02 -7.82
N SER A 9 4.90 24.66 -9.09
CA SER A 9 3.97 25.25 -10.05
C SER A 9 2.52 24.82 -9.80
N GLN A 10 1.59 25.76 -9.70
CA GLN A 10 0.18 25.49 -9.35
C GLN A 10 -0.68 25.13 -10.57
N MET A 11 -1.65 24.22 -10.36
CA MET A 11 -2.72 23.89 -11.29
C MET A 11 -4.02 24.56 -10.81
N ALA A 12 -4.64 25.40 -11.65
CA ALA A 12 -5.94 26.02 -11.37
C ALA A 12 -7.03 25.41 -12.26
N ILE A 13 -8.17 25.07 -11.66
CA ILE A 13 -9.29 24.41 -12.33
C ILE A 13 -10.47 25.38 -12.32
N ALA A 14 -11.06 25.62 -13.49
CA ALA A 14 -12.20 26.50 -13.69
C ALA A 14 -13.33 25.73 -14.41
N VAL A 15 -14.48 25.49 -13.78
CA VAL A 15 -15.57 24.66 -14.34
C VAL A 15 -16.83 25.49 -14.55
N ALA A 16 -17.42 25.48 -15.76
CA ALA A 16 -18.63 26.24 -16.10
C ALA A 16 -19.78 25.37 -16.63
N SER A 17 -20.98 25.59 -16.07
CA SER A 17 -22.25 24.98 -16.51
C SER A 17 -23.27 26.07 -16.82
N LEU A 18 -23.52 26.34 -18.11
CA LEU A 18 -24.50 27.35 -18.54
C LEU A 18 -25.92 26.73 -18.56
N PRO A 19 -26.93 27.33 -17.89
CA PRO A 19 -28.31 26.85 -17.95
C PRO A 19 -29.04 27.31 -19.22
N GLU A 20 -30.11 26.59 -19.56
CA GLU A 20 -31.02 26.89 -20.65
C GLU A 20 -31.83 28.18 -20.37
N GLN A 21 -31.48 29.31 -20.98
CA GLN A 21 -32.47 30.27 -21.49
C GLN A 21 -31.85 31.31 -22.46
N PRO A 22 -32.45 31.53 -23.65
CA PRO A 22 -32.00 32.54 -24.61
C PRO A 22 -32.78 33.84 -24.38
N ARG A 23 -32.11 34.89 -23.87
CA ARG A 23 -32.44 36.34 -24.00
C ARG A 23 -31.89 37.06 -22.76
N PHE A 24 -30.65 37.54 -22.83
CA PHE A 24 -30.11 38.71 -22.11
C PHE A 24 -28.57 38.65 -22.16
N GLN A 25 -27.96 38.68 -23.35
CA GLN A 25 -26.49 38.65 -23.47
C GLN A 25 -25.88 39.64 -24.49
N GLU A 26 -26.64 40.58 -25.05
CA GLU A 26 -26.10 41.40 -26.15
C GLU A 26 -25.39 42.71 -25.75
N LYS A 27 -25.18 43.05 -24.46
CA LYS A 27 -24.68 44.40 -24.13
C LYS A 27 -23.56 44.55 -23.10
N LEU A 28 -22.79 43.51 -22.75
CA LEU A 28 -21.80 43.68 -21.67
C LEU A 28 -20.42 43.03 -21.83
N PHE A 29 -19.88 42.80 -23.03
CA PHE A 29 -18.47 42.40 -23.16
C PHE A 29 -17.82 42.86 -24.48
N PRO A 30 -16.87 43.82 -24.46
CA PRO A 30 -15.96 44.04 -25.57
C PRO A 30 -14.54 43.62 -25.19
N LEU A 31 -14.24 42.32 -25.16
CA LEU A 31 -12.86 41.80 -25.17
C LEU A 31 -12.80 40.41 -25.84
N ARG A 32 -11.88 40.24 -26.78
CA ARG A 32 -11.67 39.06 -27.66
C ARG A 32 -11.48 37.73 -26.91
N LYS A 33 -12.55 37.10 -26.40
CA LYS A 33 -12.57 35.69 -25.93
C LYS A 33 -13.91 34.98 -26.20
N GLU A 34 -14.72 35.49 -27.13
CA GLU A 34 -16.02 34.91 -27.48
C GLU A 34 -15.92 33.60 -28.29
N HIS A 35 -14.74 33.12 -28.68
CA HIS A 35 -14.63 31.92 -29.54
C HIS A 35 -14.63 30.57 -28.79
N TYR A 36 -14.67 30.55 -27.44
CA TYR A 36 -14.57 29.30 -26.67
C TYR A 36 -15.85 28.85 -25.96
N PHE A 37 -16.99 29.53 -26.11
CA PHE A 37 -18.27 29.12 -25.50
C PHE A 37 -19.43 29.30 -26.49
N GLY A 38 -19.63 28.31 -27.35
CA GLY A 38 -20.84 28.15 -28.19
C GLY A 38 -21.90 27.32 -27.48
N SER A 39 -23.17 27.52 -27.84
CA SER A 39 -24.35 26.98 -27.16
C SER A 39 -24.37 25.44 -27.11
N HIS A 40 -24.81 24.92 -25.95
CA HIS A 40 -25.21 23.52 -25.69
C HIS A 40 -24.17 22.52 -25.13
N THR A 41 -23.03 22.94 -24.57
CA THR A 41 -22.09 21.99 -23.91
C THR A 41 -21.58 22.48 -22.55
N ARG A 42 -21.53 21.60 -21.53
CA ARG A 42 -20.81 21.83 -20.25
C ARG A 42 -19.32 21.93 -20.57
N ARG A 43 -18.60 22.96 -20.07
CA ARG A 43 -17.18 23.16 -20.40
C ARG A 43 -16.34 23.38 -19.15
N ALA A 44 -15.12 22.86 -19.14
CA ALA A 44 -14.14 23.09 -18.09
C ALA A 44 -12.82 23.60 -18.70
N VAL A 45 -12.16 24.52 -18.02
CA VAL A 45 -10.86 25.07 -18.39
C VAL A 45 -9.84 24.69 -17.33
N LEU A 46 -8.78 24.01 -17.72
CA LEU A 46 -7.66 23.63 -16.86
C LEU A 46 -6.46 24.53 -17.17
N TYR A 47 -5.98 25.25 -16.17
CA TYR A 47 -4.75 26.03 -16.23
C TYR A 47 -3.64 25.24 -15.54
N ALA A 48 -2.65 24.77 -16.30
CA ALA A 48 -1.55 23.99 -15.76
C ALA A 48 -0.22 24.25 -16.50
N PRO A 49 0.93 24.09 -15.83
CA PRO A 49 2.24 24.03 -16.49
C PRO A 49 2.35 22.79 -17.40
N PRO A 50 3.24 22.81 -18.43
CA PRO A 50 3.48 21.63 -19.26
C PRO A 50 3.97 20.45 -18.42
N ALA A 51 3.45 19.25 -18.68
CA ALA A 51 3.81 17.99 -18.02
C ALA A 51 3.42 17.83 -16.53
N HIS A 52 2.41 18.55 -16.03
CA HIS A 52 1.87 18.29 -14.69
C HIS A 52 0.99 17.03 -14.67
N HIS A 53 1.42 15.97 -13.96
CA HIS A 53 0.76 14.66 -13.90
C HIS A 53 -0.74 14.74 -13.51
N GLU A 54 -1.14 15.76 -12.75
CA GLU A 54 -2.54 15.94 -12.30
C GLU A 54 -3.48 16.49 -13.39
N THR A 55 -2.95 17.06 -14.47
CA THR A 55 -3.75 17.66 -15.55
C THR A 55 -4.49 16.61 -16.36
N GLU A 56 -3.82 15.52 -16.73
CA GLU A 56 -4.45 14.40 -17.43
C GLU A 56 -5.54 13.73 -16.59
N LEU A 57 -5.33 13.61 -15.27
CA LEU A 57 -6.29 13.02 -14.35
C LEU A 57 -7.58 13.85 -14.26
N CYS A 58 -7.45 15.16 -14.02
CA CYS A 58 -8.61 16.06 -13.95
C CYS A 58 -9.36 16.12 -15.29
N GLN A 59 -8.63 16.11 -16.41
CA GLN A 59 -9.24 16.09 -17.74
C GLN A 59 -10.10 14.84 -17.93
N ARG A 60 -9.60 13.65 -17.59
CA ARG A 60 -10.38 12.39 -17.67
C ARG A 60 -11.63 12.41 -16.80
N ILE A 61 -11.51 12.82 -15.53
CA ILE A 61 -12.63 12.83 -14.58
C ILE A 61 -13.72 13.82 -15.02
N LEU A 62 -13.34 15.03 -15.43
CA LEU A 62 -14.29 16.05 -15.91
C LEU A 62 -14.99 15.61 -17.20
N THR A 63 -14.28 14.93 -18.11
CA THR A 63 -14.85 14.39 -19.35
C THR A 63 -15.87 13.28 -19.06
N LYS A 64 -15.58 12.40 -18.08
CA LYS A 64 -16.53 11.38 -17.58
C LYS A 64 -17.82 12.00 -17.04
N HIS A 65 -17.75 13.22 -16.51
CA HIS A 65 -18.91 13.99 -16.01
C HIS A 65 -19.57 14.87 -17.09
N GLY A 66 -19.26 14.66 -18.37
CA GLY A 66 -19.90 15.33 -19.49
C GLY A 66 -19.38 16.74 -19.80
N TYR A 67 -18.22 17.13 -19.23
CA TYR A 67 -17.60 18.43 -19.53
C TYR A 67 -16.64 18.33 -20.73
N THR A 68 -16.73 19.29 -21.64
CA THR A 68 -15.70 19.52 -22.67
C THR A 68 -14.54 20.27 -22.03
N VAL A 69 -13.37 19.64 -21.93
CA VAL A 69 -12.21 20.19 -21.22
C VAL A 69 -11.26 20.90 -22.19
N THR A 70 -10.90 22.15 -21.88
CA THR A 70 -9.87 22.93 -22.60
C THR A 70 -8.67 23.13 -21.67
N VAL A 71 -7.49 22.66 -22.08
CA VAL A 71 -6.24 22.87 -21.34
C VAL A 71 -5.55 24.12 -21.89
N LEU A 72 -5.27 25.10 -21.03
CA LEU A 72 -4.56 26.32 -21.39
C LEU A 72 -3.17 26.33 -20.74
N GLU A 73 -2.14 26.10 -21.56
CA GLU A 73 -0.75 26.21 -21.17
C GLU A 73 -0.36 27.69 -21.14
N ASN A 74 -0.34 28.33 -19.97
CA ASN A 74 0.11 29.72 -19.90
C ASN A 74 0.90 30.01 -18.63
N ARG A 75 2.22 30.21 -18.79
CA ARG A 75 3.14 30.62 -17.72
C ARG A 75 2.74 31.97 -17.10
N ARG A 76 2.12 32.88 -17.86
CA ARG A 76 1.88 34.28 -17.44
C ARG A 76 0.80 34.46 -16.37
N LEU A 77 -0.29 33.69 -16.39
CA LEU A 77 -1.34 33.82 -15.36
C LEU A 77 -0.87 33.34 -13.98
N VAL A 78 -0.04 32.29 -13.94
CA VAL A 78 0.49 31.72 -12.69
C VAL A 78 1.70 32.54 -12.17
N GLU A 79 2.38 33.30 -13.03
CA GLU A 79 3.43 34.26 -12.64
C GLU A 79 2.85 35.61 -12.18
N ASP A 80 1.79 36.11 -12.83
CA ASP A 80 1.03 37.30 -12.38
C ASP A 80 0.29 37.03 -11.05
N LEU A 81 -0.03 35.76 -10.74
CA LEU A 81 -0.51 35.31 -9.42
C LEU A 81 0.60 35.24 -8.35
N ARG A 82 1.89 35.30 -8.75
CA ARG A 82 3.06 35.04 -7.89
C ARG A 82 3.93 36.25 -7.59
N HIS A 83 3.82 37.36 -8.33
CA HIS A 83 4.61 38.58 -8.11
C HIS A 83 3.70 39.80 -7.93
N GLU A 84 3.31 40.12 -6.69
CA GLU A 84 2.96 41.50 -6.35
C GLU A 84 4.25 42.27 -5.99
N GLY A 85 5.01 42.60 -7.04
CA GLY A 85 5.81 43.82 -7.07
C GLY A 85 4.99 44.94 -7.73
N PRO A 86 5.31 46.23 -7.50
CA PRO A 86 4.42 47.34 -7.81
C PRO A 86 4.45 47.66 -9.31
N PHE A 87 3.79 46.88 -10.17
CA PHE A 87 3.50 47.29 -11.54
C PHE A 87 2.12 46.85 -12.03
N GLN A 88 1.39 47.86 -12.50
CA GLN A 88 0.09 47.91 -13.16
C GLN A 88 -0.27 46.68 -14.03
N SER A 89 -1.11 45.78 -13.52
CA SER A 89 -1.90 44.84 -14.33
C SER A 89 -3.27 44.64 -13.68
N LYS A 90 -4.11 45.68 -13.80
CA LYS A 90 -5.53 45.65 -13.43
C LYS A 90 -6.30 44.89 -14.52
N ASN A 91 -7.24 44.01 -14.13
CA ASN A 91 -8.45 43.59 -14.89
C ASN A 91 -8.62 42.14 -15.41
N HIS A 92 -7.89 41.11 -14.97
CA HIS A 92 -8.15 39.74 -15.49
C HIS A 92 -9.22 38.89 -14.76
N TRP A 93 -9.58 39.17 -13.50
CA TRP A 93 -10.47 38.30 -12.70
C TRP A 93 -11.91 38.82 -12.52
N SER A 94 -12.22 40.05 -12.96
CA SER A 94 -13.53 40.71 -12.77
C SER A 94 -14.63 40.24 -13.74
N TYR A 95 -14.36 39.25 -14.60
CA TYR A 95 -15.24 38.85 -15.70
C TYR A 95 -15.80 37.43 -15.60
N PHE A 96 -15.59 36.75 -14.47
CA PHE A 96 -16.09 35.39 -14.30
C PHE A 96 -17.57 35.36 -13.96
N SER A 97 -18.35 34.87 -14.92
CA SER A 97 -19.81 34.70 -14.86
C SER A 97 -20.24 33.85 -13.66
N PHE A 98 -21.49 34.03 -13.21
CA PHE A 98 -22.18 33.32 -12.11
C PHE A 98 -22.11 31.78 -12.14
N TYR A 99 -21.58 31.20 -13.22
CA TYR A 99 -21.55 29.76 -13.50
C TYR A 99 -20.16 29.12 -13.38
N LEU A 100 -19.11 29.86 -12.99
CA LEU A 100 -17.74 29.34 -12.95
C LEU A 100 -17.27 29.02 -11.52
N GLN A 101 -16.86 27.77 -11.26
CA GLN A 101 -16.20 27.37 -10.01
C GLN A 101 -14.67 27.30 -10.14
N VAL A 102 -13.92 27.80 -9.14
CA VAL A 102 -12.44 27.89 -9.17
C VAL A 102 -11.79 27.28 -7.92
N ASN A 103 -10.78 26.42 -8.08
CA ASN A 103 -10.04 25.79 -6.98
C ASN A 103 -8.95 26.71 -6.37
N LEU A 104 -9.30 27.91 -5.89
CA LEU A 104 -8.37 28.85 -5.28
C LEU A 104 -9.07 29.79 -4.29
N LEU A 105 -8.69 29.74 -3.00
CA LEU A 105 -9.09 30.72 -1.99
C LEU A 105 -7.82 31.49 -1.52
N PRO A 106 -7.51 32.67 -2.10
CA PRO A 106 -6.27 33.39 -1.85
C PRO A 106 -6.02 33.70 -0.37
N GLU A 107 -7.09 33.98 0.39
CA GLU A 107 -7.01 34.29 1.82
C GLU A 107 -6.52 33.09 2.63
N ILE A 108 -7.00 31.87 2.34
CA ILE A 108 -6.59 30.65 3.02
C ILE A 108 -5.12 30.34 2.70
N GLN A 109 -4.73 30.46 1.44
CA GLN A 109 -3.36 30.19 1.04
C GLN A 109 -2.36 31.11 1.75
N HIS A 110 -2.67 32.40 1.85
CA HIS A 110 -1.79 33.37 2.50
C HIS A 110 -1.70 33.15 4.01
N PHE A 111 -2.83 32.91 4.68
CA PHE A 111 -2.89 32.88 6.14
C PHE A 111 -2.64 31.51 6.78
N LEU A 112 -3.05 30.42 6.15
CA LEU A 112 -2.93 29.06 6.72
C LEU A 112 -1.79 28.25 6.11
N CYS A 113 -1.62 28.31 4.79
CA CYS A 113 -0.68 27.42 4.10
C CYS A 113 0.76 27.95 4.11
N ARG A 114 0.97 29.24 4.40
CA ARG A 114 2.29 29.87 4.52
C ARG A 114 2.71 30.07 5.97
N LYS A 115 3.99 29.82 6.25
CA LYS A 115 4.56 29.96 7.60
C LYS A 115 4.41 31.39 8.13
N GLU A 116 4.53 32.38 7.27
CA GLU A 116 4.44 33.80 7.60
C GLU A 116 3.03 34.18 8.07
N GLY A 117 2.00 33.75 7.34
CA GLY A 117 0.60 34.01 7.67
C GLY A 117 0.16 33.30 8.95
N LEU A 118 0.58 32.04 9.12
CA LEU A 118 0.27 31.26 10.32
C LEU A 118 0.92 31.90 11.55
N CYS A 119 2.16 32.40 11.43
CA CYS A 119 2.82 33.15 12.49
C CYS A 119 2.09 34.46 12.84
N GLN A 120 1.48 35.14 11.87
CA GLN A 120 0.68 36.35 12.13
C GLN A 120 -0.58 36.03 12.93
N ILE A 121 -1.29 34.95 12.57
CA ILE A 121 -2.43 34.43 13.33
C ILE A 121 -2.00 34.08 14.76
N ILE A 122 -0.91 33.33 14.91
CA ILE A 122 -0.42 32.90 16.23
C ILE A 122 -0.05 34.10 17.10
N LYS A 123 0.58 35.15 16.53
CA LYS A 123 0.88 36.38 17.26
C LYS A 123 -0.39 37.12 17.69
N ALA A 124 -1.34 37.29 16.77
CA ALA A 124 -2.58 38.02 17.00
C ALA A 124 -3.49 37.35 18.04
N PHE A 125 -3.45 36.02 18.13
CA PHE A 125 -4.30 35.24 19.04
C PHE A 125 -3.51 34.50 20.13
N SER A 126 -2.25 34.82 20.37
CA SER A 126 -1.34 34.12 21.31
C SER A 126 -1.93 33.89 22.71
N GLY A 127 -2.63 34.87 23.30
CA GLY A 127 -3.34 34.71 24.58
C GLY A 127 -4.65 33.90 24.48
N ASN A 128 -5.34 33.96 23.35
CA ASN A 128 -6.61 33.25 23.11
C ASN A 128 -6.39 31.80 22.65
N LEU A 129 -5.26 31.47 22.03
CA LEU A 129 -4.94 30.11 21.58
C LEU A 129 -4.81 29.12 22.74
N ILE A 130 -4.33 29.58 23.90
CA ILE A 130 -4.28 28.84 25.16
C ILE A 130 -5.71 28.61 25.68
N TYR A 131 -6.58 29.62 25.63
CA TYR A 131 -8.00 29.51 26.00
C TYR A 131 -8.80 28.60 25.04
N LEU A 132 -8.33 28.46 23.80
CA LEU A 132 -8.94 27.64 22.75
C LEU A 132 -8.45 26.20 22.72
N ASN A 133 -7.51 25.80 23.59
CA ASN A 133 -6.87 24.47 23.57
C ASN A 133 -6.34 24.09 22.17
N LEU A 134 -5.78 25.06 21.43
CA LEU A 134 -5.12 24.80 20.17
C LEU A 134 -3.61 24.62 20.42
N ASN A 135 -3.16 23.36 20.48
CA ASN A 135 -1.73 23.05 20.52
C ASN A 135 -1.16 23.18 19.09
N MET A 136 -0.57 24.33 18.81
CA MET A 136 0.22 24.59 17.60
C MET A 136 1.70 24.64 17.99
N ASN A 137 2.56 23.86 17.35
CA ASN A 137 4.00 23.96 17.60
C ASN A 137 4.56 25.29 17.08
N HIS A 138 5.44 25.93 17.86
CA HIS A 138 6.21 27.09 17.42
C HIS A 138 7.01 26.72 16.16
N VAL A 139 6.56 27.17 15.00
CA VAL A 139 7.25 27.02 13.71
C VAL A 139 8.43 28.01 13.67
N SER A 140 9.47 27.72 14.44
CA SER A 140 10.77 28.39 14.34
C SER A 140 11.84 27.32 14.17
N THR A 141 12.37 27.22 12.95
CA THR A 141 13.68 26.61 12.61
C THR A 141 13.90 25.14 12.98
N ILE A 142 13.06 24.21 12.48
CA ILE A 142 13.26 22.77 12.69
C ILE A 142 13.01 22.03 11.35
N SER A 143 13.97 21.20 10.92
CA SER A 143 13.87 20.39 9.70
C SER A 143 12.86 19.24 9.86
N ASP A 144 12.33 18.67 8.76
CA ASP A 144 11.37 17.55 8.80
C ASP A 144 11.89 16.33 9.59
N LYS A 145 13.22 16.19 9.75
CA LYS A 145 13.86 15.14 10.56
C LYS A 145 13.81 15.38 12.07
N ASP A 146 13.55 16.61 12.51
CA ASP A 146 13.70 17.03 13.90
C ASP A 146 12.35 17.20 14.62
N ILE A 147 11.22 17.37 13.90
CA ILE A 147 9.87 17.33 14.49
C ILE A 147 9.59 15.97 15.15
N LEU A 148 10.12 14.89 14.54
CA LEU A 148 9.99 13.51 15.01
C LEU A 148 10.86 13.17 16.22
N LYS A 149 11.91 13.94 16.47
CA LYS A 149 12.84 13.71 17.58
C LYS A 149 12.44 14.46 18.84
N ALA A 150 11.62 15.50 18.73
CA ALA A 150 11.30 16.40 19.84
C ALA A 150 10.00 16.06 20.57
N GLN A 151 9.09 15.27 19.98
CA GLN A 151 7.78 14.97 20.58
C GLN A 151 7.38 13.51 20.32
N ASP A 152 6.92 12.82 21.37
CA ASP A 152 6.43 11.43 21.39
C ASP A 152 5.11 11.25 20.60
N LEU A 153 5.10 11.61 19.31
CA LEU A 153 3.97 11.42 18.42
C LEU A 153 3.87 9.95 18.01
N SER A 154 2.74 9.33 18.36
CA SER A 154 2.45 7.93 18.04
C SER A 154 1.96 7.76 16.60
N VAL A 155 1.26 8.78 16.06
CA VAL A 155 0.67 8.73 14.72
C VAL A 155 0.43 10.13 14.15
N ILE A 156 0.55 10.28 12.83
CA ILE A 156 0.26 11.51 12.09
C ILE A 156 -0.80 11.20 11.01
N ILE A 157 -1.83 12.01 10.94
CA ILE A 157 -2.96 11.85 10.02
C ILE A 157 -2.94 13.01 9.03
N LYS A 158 -3.02 12.70 7.74
CA LYS A 158 -3.35 13.65 6.68
C LYS A 158 -4.86 13.63 6.45
N ALA A 159 -5.56 14.61 6.99
CA ALA A 159 -7.00 14.80 6.82
C ALA A 159 -7.29 15.75 5.66
N TYR A 160 -8.17 15.36 4.75
CA TYR A 160 -8.55 16.17 3.58
C TYR A 160 -9.81 16.99 3.89
N VAL A 161 -9.70 18.32 3.76
CA VAL A 161 -10.76 19.28 4.13
C VAL A 161 -11.10 20.15 2.94
N LEU A 162 -12.34 20.09 2.47
CA LEU A 162 -12.88 20.92 1.41
C LEU A 162 -13.52 22.18 2.00
N VAL A 163 -13.02 23.35 1.61
CA VAL A 163 -13.58 24.65 1.98
C VAL A 163 -14.25 25.25 0.75
N THR A 164 -15.57 25.43 0.77
CA THR A 164 -16.34 26.01 -0.36
C THR A 164 -16.65 27.50 -0.18
N SER A 165 -16.32 28.05 0.98
CA SER A 165 -16.37 29.47 1.27
C SER A 165 -15.60 29.75 2.56
N LEU A 166 -14.82 30.82 2.57
CA LEU A 166 -14.18 31.31 3.80
C LEU A 166 -15.09 32.27 4.58
N THR A 167 -16.00 33.00 3.92
CA THR A 167 -16.85 34.00 4.59
C THR A 167 -18.26 34.05 3.98
N PRO A 168 -19.29 33.53 4.67
CA PRO A 168 -19.20 32.76 5.91
C PRO A 168 -18.47 31.43 5.66
N LEU A 169 -17.71 30.94 6.64
CA LEU A 169 -16.99 29.66 6.53
C LEU A 169 -17.99 28.53 6.22
N ARG A 170 -17.66 27.73 5.21
CA ARG A 170 -18.32 26.45 4.88
C ARG A 170 -17.23 25.43 4.59
N ALA A 171 -17.13 24.42 5.44
CA ALA A 171 -16.06 23.45 5.43
C ALA A 171 -16.57 22.03 5.66
N PHE A 172 -15.97 21.08 4.95
CA PHE A 172 -16.35 19.68 4.92
C PHE A 172 -15.10 18.81 5.01
N ILE A 173 -15.15 17.72 5.78
CA ILE A 173 -14.05 16.76 5.90
C ILE A 173 -14.36 15.52 5.09
N HIS A 174 -13.39 15.06 4.31
CA HIS A 174 -13.54 13.81 3.58
C HIS A 174 -13.45 12.61 4.53
N SER A 175 -14.28 11.59 4.34
CA SER A 175 -14.31 10.41 5.22
C SER A 175 -13.04 9.56 5.16
N THR A 176 -12.17 9.75 4.16
CA THR A 176 -10.89 9.03 3.99
C THR A 176 -9.72 9.92 4.41
N ALA A 177 -8.71 9.33 5.07
CA ALA A 177 -7.47 9.99 5.45
C ALA A 177 -6.27 9.08 5.21
N THR A 178 -5.09 9.69 5.05
CA THR A 178 -3.83 8.97 4.94
C THR A 178 -3.10 9.04 6.27
N VAL A 179 -2.79 7.88 6.84
CA VAL A 179 -2.17 7.79 8.15
C VAL A 179 -0.72 7.38 7.99
N TRP A 180 0.14 8.17 8.61
CA TRP A 180 1.54 7.87 8.79
C TRP A 180 1.77 7.45 10.24
N HIS A 181 2.37 6.29 10.45
CA HIS A 181 2.75 5.82 11.78
C HIS A 181 4.26 6.00 11.96
N PRO A 182 4.73 7.10 12.57
CA PRO A 182 6.16 7.43 12.62
C PRO A 182 7.04 6.32 13.20
N PRO A 183 6.65 5.61 14.28
CA PRO A 183 7.46 4.52 14.82
C PRO A 183 7.61 3.30 13.90
N LYS A 184 6.71 3.12 12.91
CA LYS A 184 6.70 1.96 12.00
C LYS A 184 7.00 2.36 10.54
N LYS A 185 7.16 3.66 10.24
CA LYS A 185 7.35 4.24 8.90
C LYS A 185 6.41 3.64 7.82
N LYS A 186 5.15 3.40 8.17
CA LYS A 186 4.12 2.89 7.24
C LYS A 186 3.13 4.00 6.92
N HIS A 187 2.77 4.09 5.65
CA HIS A 187 1.66 4.90 5.13
C HIS A 187 0.52 3.97 4.72
N PHE A 188 -0.70 4.30 5.13
CA PHE A 188 -1.89 3.58 4.67
C PHE A 188 -3.09 4.54 4.64
N THR A 189 -3.99 4.29 3.71
CA THR A 189 -5.21 5.09 3.52
C THR A 189 -6.40 4.31 4.07
N LEU A 190 -7.21 4.96 4.91
CA LEU A 190 -8.40 4.35 5.53
C LEU A 190 -9.46 5.41 5.85
N LYS A 191 -10.65 4.97 6.26
CA LYS A 191 -11.70 5.88 6.73
C LYS A 191 -11.34 6.48 8.10
N LEU A 192 -11.56 7.78 8.29
CA LEU A 192 -11.28 8.53 9.52
C LEU A 192 -11.96 7.90 10.74
N GLN A 193 -13.26 7.59 10.65
CA GLN A 193 -13.99 6.95 11.75
C GLN A 193 -13.35 5.62 12.14
N ARG A 194 -12.92 4.84 11.13
CA ARG A 194 -12.26 3.55 11.32
C ARG A 194 -10.88 3.69 11.96
N PHE A 195 -10.14 4.74 11.59
CA PHE A 195 -8.87 5.07 12.23
C PHE A 195 -9.06 5.30 13.73
N PHE A 196 -10.01 6.14 14.14
CA PHE A 196 -10.23 6.43 15.56
C PHE A 196 -10.66 5.19 16.34
N GLU A 197 -11.52 4.34 15.77
CA GLU A 197 -11.92 3.07 16.38
C GLU A 197 -10.73 2.13 16.65
N ILE A 198 -9.76 2.07 15.73
CA ILE A 198 -8.60 1.19 15.84
C ILE A 198 -7.56 1.78 16.80
N PHE A 199 -7.18 3.04 16.60
CA PHE A 199 -6.04 3.67 17.28
C PHE A 199 -6.36 4.18 18.68
N PHE A 200 -7.63 4.48 18.97
CA PHE A 200 -8.08 4.96 20.28
C PHE A 200 -9.01 3.96 20.97
N ARG A 201 -8.96 2.66 20.59
CA ARG A 201 -9.82 1.58 21.15
C ARG A 201 -9.81 1.53 22.68
N ASN A 202 -8.64 1.73 23.29
CA ASN A 202 -8.44 1.69 24.74
C ASN A 202 -8.68 3.06 25.42
N SER A 203 -9.20 4.03 24.66
CA SER A 203 -9.52 5.38 25.12
C SER A 203 -10.94 5.73 24.66
N SER A 204 -11.18 6.93 24.14
CA SER A 204 -12.49 7.36 23.63
C SER A 204 -12.39 7.73 22.13
N PRO A 205 -12.60 6.77 21.21
CA PRO A 205 -12.51 6.98 19.76
C PRO A 205 -13.34 8.16 19.25
N GLN A 206 -14.60 8.21 19.66
CA GLN A 206 -15.53 9.25 19.22
C GLN A 206 -15.11 10.63 19.74
N GLN A 207 -14.59 10.69 20.97
CA GLN A 207 -14.12 11.94 21.55
C GLN A 207 -12.82 12.41 20.89
N ALA A 208 -11.89 11.51 20.58
CA ALA A 208 -10.67 11.85 19.84
C ALA A 208 -10.99 12.38 18.43
N PHE A 209 -11.95 11.76 17.73
CA PHE A 209 -12.42 12.26 16.43
C PHE A 209 -13.09 13.63 16.54
N ASN A 210 -13.95 13.82 17.55
CA ASN A 210 -14.59 15.11 17.80
C ASN A 210 -13.57 16.20 18.16
N ASN A 211 -12.53 15.88 18.94
CA ASN A 211 -11.43 16.80 19.26
C ASN A 211 -10.67 17.22 17.99
N MET A 212 -10.43 16.28 17.06
CA MET A 212 -9.84 16.58 15.75
C MET A 212 -10.68 17.56 14.94
N LYS A 213 -11.99 17.29 14.81
CA LYS A 213 -12.92 18.19 14.12
C LYS A 213 -12.97 19.57 14.79
N GLU A 214 -12.96 19.63 16.12
CA GLU A 214 -12.93 20.89 16.88
C GLU A 214 -11.66 21.69 16.61
N ALA A 215 -10.48 21.04 16.55
CA ALA A 215 -9.21 21.71 16.26
C ALA A 215 -9.18 22.32 14.84
N ILE A 216 -9.63 21.55 13.83
CA ILE A 216 -9.73 22.03 12.44
C ILE A 216 -10.70 23.22 12.36
N ASN A 217 -11.90 23.11 12.97
CA ASN A 217 -12.90 24.17 12.97
C ASN A 217 -12.41 25.47 13.58
N LYS A 218 -11.74 25.40 14.74
CA LYS A 218 -11.20 26.59 15.40
C LYS A 218 -10.16 27.29 14.53
N LEU A 219 -9.25 26.54 13.90
CA LEU A 219 -8.20 27.11 13.06
C LEU A 219 -8.78 27.80 11.81
N LEU A 220 -9.77 27.18 11.16
CA LEU A 220 -10.46 27.77 10.02
C LEU A 220 -11.26 29.04 10.40
N LEU A 221 -11.96 29.02 11.55
CA LEU A 221 -12.71 30.18 12.05
C LEU A 221 -11.80 31.36 12.41
N ILE A 222 -10.67 31.10 13.06
CA ILE A 222 -9.67 32.13 13.34
C ILE A 222 -9.18 32.76 12.03
N THR A 223 -9.00 31.94 10.99
CA THR A 223 -8.57 32.41 9.66
C THR A 223 -9.61 33.29 9.01
N GLU A 224 -10.89 32.92 9.05
CA GLU A 224 -11.98 33.77 8.55
C GLU A 224 -11.97 35.13 9.25
N VAL A 225 -11.97 35.14 10.58
CA VAL A 225 -12.03 36.35 11.39
C VAL A 225 -10.80 37.24 11.13
N PHE A 226 -9.61 36.63 11.10
CA PHE A 226 -8.37 37.35 10.86
C PHE A 226 -8.34 37.96 9.44
N SER A 227 -8.80 37.21 8.43
CA SER A 227 -8.83 37.66 7.03
C SER A 227 -9.67 38.94 6.84
N LYS A 228 -10.76 39.10 7.60
CA LYS A 228 -11.62 40.29 7.54
C LYS A 228 -11.09 41.48 8.32
N SER A 229 -10.23 41.23 9.30
CA SER A 229 -9.73 42.26 10.21
C SER A 229 -8.39 42.88 9.81
N SER A 230 -7.60 42.16 9.02
CA SER A 230 -6.25 42.56 8.66
C SER A 230 -6.27 43.78 7.74
N LYS A 231 -5.73 44.91 8.22
CA LYS A 231 -5.54 46.15 7.43
C LYS A 231 -4.47 46.02 6.34
N LEU A 232 -3.68 44.94 6.35
CA LEU A 232 -2.57 44.69 5.43
C LEU A 232 -3.00 44.17 4.06
N ILE A 233 -4.31 43.97 3.84
CA ILE A 233 -4.85 43.52 2.56
C ILE A 233 -5.77 44.58 1.91
N PRO A 234 -5.28 45.78 1.52
CA PRO A 234 -6.06 46.64 0.63
C PRO A 234 -6.10 46.12 -0.82
N PHE A 235 -5.15 45.28 -1.23
CA PHE A 235 -4.98 44.88 -2.64
C PHE A 235 -5.71 43.58 -3.04
N ILE A 236 -5.76 42.55 -2.17
CA ILE A 236 -6.44 41.26 -2.49
C ILE A 236 -7.97 41.36 -2.30
N LEU A 237 -8.47 42.36 -1.58
CA LEU A 237 -9.91 42.56 -1.28
C LEU A 237 -10.78 42.95 -2.49
N TYR A 238 -10.22 43.13 -3.69
CA TYR A 238 -11.04 43.43 -4.88
C TYR A 238 -11.77 42.20 -5.47
N PHE A 239 -11.48 40.98 -4.99
CA PHE A 239 -12.04 39.75 -5.54
C PHE A 239 -12.63 38.84 -4.45
N ARG A 240 -13.89 39.06 -4.07
CA ARG A 240 -14.68 38.02 -3.40
C ARG A 240 -15.08 36.98 -4.43
N CYS A 241 -14.48 35.81 -4.38
CA CYS A 241 -14.88 34.71 -5.24
C CYS A 241 -16.05 33.95 -4.61
N SER A 242 -17.26 34.15 -5.14
CA SER A 242 -18.50 33.53 -4.65
C SER A 242 -18.65 32.05 -5.03
N GLN A 243 -17.81 31.55 -5.93
CA GLN A 243 -17.81 30.18 -6.45
C GLN A 243 -16.43 29.52 -6.32
N CYS A 244 -15.58 30.00 -5.41
CA CYS A 244 -14.29 29.38 -5.16
C CYS A 244 -14.41 28.29 -4.11
N PHE A 245 -13.65 27.23 -4.32
CA PHE A 245 -13.43 26.20 -3.33
C PHE A 245 -11.93 25.95 -3.19
N GLN A 246 -11.52 25.33 -2.11
CA GLN A 246 -10.16 24.84 -1.95
C GLN A 246 -10.15 23.56 -1.15
N MET A 247 -9.44 22.55 -1.66
CA MET A 247 -9.14 21.35 -0.90
C MET A 247 -7.81 21.54 -0.16
N LEU A 248 -7.82 21.29 1.14
CA LEU A 248 -6.68 21.44 2.05
C LEU A 248 -6.29 20.09 2.63
N THR A 249 -4.99 19.89 2.86
CA THR A 249 -4.48 18.72 3.58
C THR A 249 -3.96 19.14 4.95
N PHE A 250 -4.57 18.66 6.02
CA PHE A 250 -4.17 18.92 7.41
C PHE A 250 -3.31 17.77 7.93
N ASP A 251 -2.06 18.05 8.30
CA ASP A 251 -1.20 17.11 9.01
C ASP A 251 -1.46 17.25 10.52
N ILE A 252 -2.02 16.20 11.12
CA ILE A 252 -2.48 16.19 12.51
C ILE A 252 -1.77 15.07 13.27
N GLY A 253 -0.97 15.43 14.28
CA GLY A 253 -0.29 14.48 15.15
C GLY A 253 -1.11 14.11 16.38
N PHE A 254 -1.03 12.84 16.77
CA PHE A 254 -1.51 12.33 18.05
C PHE A 254 -0.36 11.63 18.80
N GLY A 255 -0.17 12.00 20.06
CA GLY A 255 0.69 11.27 21.01
C GLY A 255 -0.10 10.20 21.75
N MET A 256 0.19 10.01 23.04
CA MET A 256 -0.58 9.11 23.92
C MET A 256 -1.93 9.68 24.39
N SER A 257 -2.29 10.90 23.96
CA SER A 257 -3.50 11.62 24.37
C SER A 257 -4.56 11.62 23.26
N ILE A 258 -5.83 11.76 23.64
CA ILE A 258 -6.97 11.95 22.72
C ILE A 258 -7.04 13.37 22.12
N HIS A 259 -6.06 14.24 22.44
CA HIS A 259 -6.02 15.62 21.94
C HIS A 259 -5.07 15.75 20.74
N PRO A 260 -5.56 16.27 19.60
CA PRO A 260 -4.77 16.44 18.38
C PRO A 260 -3.82 17.64 18.47
N ILE A 261 -2.72 17.57 17.71
CA ILE A 261 -1.80 18.67 17.45
C ILE A 261 -1.79 18.92 15.95
N VAL A 262 -2.15 20.12 15.49
CA VAL A 262 -2.07 20.47 14.06
C VAL A 262 -0.62 20.86 13.74
N LEU A 263 0.02 20.10 12.86
CA LEU A 263 1.44 20.23 12.52
C LEU A 263 1.64 21.17 11.33
N LYS A 264 0.86 20.97 10.26
CA LYS A 264 0.97 21.73 9.01
C LYS A 264 -0.35 21.68 8.21
N VAL A 265 -0.60 22.72 7.43
CA VAL A 265 -1.71 22.77 6.47
C VAL A 265 -1.11 22.99 5.08
N HIS A 266 -1.45 22.12 4.12
CA HIS A 266 -0.97 22.21 2.75
C HIS A 266 -2.06 22.77 1.82
N GLU A 267 -1.63 23.55 0.83
CA GLU A 267 -2.48 24.25 -0.14
C GLU A 267 -3.05 23.36 -1.25
N ASN A 268 -2.58 22.12 -1.35
CA ASN A 268 -2.94 21.13 -2.37
C ASN A 268 -3.07 19.72 -1.78
N PHE A 269 -3.37 18.76 -2.65
CA PHE A 269 -3.32 17.34 -2.33
C PHE A 269 -1.87 16.90 -2.08
N ASP A 270 -1.40 16.99 -0.84
CA ASP A 270 -0.05 16.57 -0.47
C ASP A 270 0.02 15.04 -0.30
N PHE A 271 0.06 14.35 -1.43
CA PHE A 271 0.42 12.93 -1.50
C PHE A 271 1.94 12.82 -1.71
N GLN A 272 2.67 12.32 -0.71
CA GLN A 272 4.08 12.00 -0.89
C GLN A 272 4.19 10.83 -1.87
N ILE A 273 4.69 11.11 -3.08
CA ILE A 273 5.01 10.09 -4.08
C ILE A 273 6.34 9.45 -3.64
N GLU A 274 6.27 8.57 -2.64
CA GLU A 274 7.34 7.61 -2.36
C GLU A 274 6.91 6.25 -2.93
N ASN A 275 7.61 5.84 -3.98
CA ASN A 275 7.23 4.76 -4.88
C ASN A 275 7.22 3.38 -4.18
N GLU A 276 6.03 2.88 -3.86
CA GLU A 276 5.58 1.49 -4.20
C GLU A 276 4.08 1.23 -4.01
N SER A 277 3.32 2.20 -3.52
CA SER A 277 1.85 2.25 -3.52
C SER A 277 1.27 2.94 -4.76
N ALA A 278 2.03 3.09 -5.83
CA ALA A 278 1.70 3.95 -6.98
C ALA A 278 0.33 3.67 -7.63
N ILE A 279 -0.23 2.46 -7.52
CA ILE A 279 -1.59 2.19 -7.99
C ILE A 279 -2.65 2.53 -6.93
N GLN A 280 -2.43 2.17 -5.66
CA GLN A 280 -3.41 2.42 -4.59
C GLN A 280 -3.54 3.91 -4.25
N ASP A 281 -2.43 4.65 -4.25
CA ASP A 281 -2.42 6.08 -3.99
C ASP A 281 -2.93 6.86 -5.19
N GLN A 282 -2.67 6.38 -6.42
CA GLN A 282 -3.28 6.92 -7.63
C GLN A 282 -4.79 6.68 -7.67
N ILE A 283 -5.26 5.49 -7.26
CA ILE A 283 -6.70 5.18 -7.12
C ILE A 283 -7.33 6.04 -6.01
N SER A 284 -6.68 6.17 -4.86
CA SER A 284 -7.19 6.98 -3.74
C SER A 284 -7.27 8.46 -4.11
N LYS A 285 -6.28 8.95 -4.88
CA LYS A 285 -6.27 10.29 -5.44
C LYS A 285 -7.38 10.49 -6.47
N GLU A 286 -7.54 9.54 -7.40
CA GLU A 286 -8.62 9.56 -8.40
C GLU A 286 -10.00 9.57 -7.75
N LEU A 287 -10.24 8.72 -6.75
CA LEU A 287 -11.47 8.68 -5.96
C LEU A 287 -11.73 10.00 -5.23
N LEU A 288 -10.70 10.59 -4.60
CA LEU A 288 -10.85 11.84 -3.88
C LEU A 288 -11.19 13.02 -4.81
N PHE A 289 -10.59 13.07 -6.01
CA PHE A 289 -10.95 14.04 -7.04
C PHE A 289 -12.37 13.80 -7.57
N GLU A 290 -12.74 12.55 -7.84
CA GLU A 290 -14.09 12.18 -8.30
C GLU A 290 -15.17 12.57 -7.27
N ASP A 291 -14.96 12.25 -6.00
CA ASP A 291 -15.86 12.61 -4.90
C ASP A 291 -15.97 14.15 -4.75
N THR A 292 -14.86 14.87 -4.88
CA THR A 292 -14.84 16.34 -4.82
C THR A 292 -15.63 16.96 -5.97
N PHE A 293 -15.42 16.50 -7.22
CA PHE A 293 -16.16 17.02 -8.36
C PHE A 293 -17.65 16.65 -8.29
N LYS A 294 -17.99 15.45 -7.83
CA LYS A 294 -19.39 15.05 -7.62
C LYS A 294 -20.08 15.92 -6.56
N PHE A 295 -19.37 16.25 -5.49
CA PHE A 295 -19.87 17.14 -4.44
C PHE A 295 -20.16 18.55 -4.97
N LEU A 296 -19.23 19.13 -5.74
CA LEU A 296 -19.27 20.51 -6.23
C LEU A 296 -20.20 20.71 -7.44
N LEU A 297 -20.27 19.71 -8.34
CA LEU A 297 -20.93 19.79 -9.64
C LEU A 297 -22.31 19.11 -9.67
N SER A 298 -22.86 18.72 -8.52
CA SER A 298 -24.20 18.14 -8.44
C SER A 298 -25.25 19.07 -9.07
N ASP A 299 -26.20 18.54 -9.84
CA ASP A 299 -27.32 19.29 -10.41
C ASP A 299 -28.58 19.23 -9.55
N GLU A 300 -28.52 18.61 -8.37
CA GLU A 300 -29.66 18.42 -7.48
C GLU A 300 -30.05 19.71 -6.75
N PHE A 301 -30.70 20.62 -7.46
CA PHE A 301 -31.46 21.70 -6.83
C PHE A 301 -32.96 21.42 -6.99
N SER A 302 -33.65 21.26 -5.86
CA SER A 302 -35.11 21.23 -5.83
C SER A 302 -35.59 22.49 -5.14
N THR A 303 -36.21 23.38 -5.92
CA THR A 303 -36.78 24.65 -5.47
C THR A 303 -37.76 24.45 -4.32
N SER A 304 -38.44 23.30 -4.25
CA SER A 304 -39.38 22.97 -3.18
C SER A 304 -38.71 22.85 -1.81
N SER A 305 -37.53 22.21 -1.70
CA SER A 305 -36.82 22.08 -0.42
C SER A 305 -36.26 23.40 0.10
N PHE A 306 -35.91 24.32 -0.80
CA PHE A 306 -35.47 25.68 -0.44
C PHE A 306 -36.64 26.51 0.09
N ILE A 307 -37.79 26.48 -0.60
CA ILE A 307 -39.01 27.19 -0.17
C ILE A 307 -39.53 26.64 1.16
N GLU A 308 -39.53 25.32 1.35
CA GLU A 308 -39.99 24.67 2.59
C GLU A 308 -39.09 25.03 3.79
N ALA A 309 -37.77 25.06 3.59
CA ALA A 309 -36.82 25.49 4.63
C ALA A 309 -37.03 26.96 5.01
N LEU A 310 -37.21 27.85 4.03
CA LEU A 310 -37.49 29.27 4.27
C LEU A 310 -38.82 29.51 4.99
N GLN A 311 -39.89 28.80 4.59
CA GLN A 311 -41.21 28.90 5.20
C GLN A 311 -41.21 28.46 6.67
N LYS A 312 -40.49 27.39 7.03
CA LYS A 312 -40.34 26.94 8.42
C LYS A 312 -39.49 27.90 9.28
N ILE A 313 -38.45 28.52 8.70
CA ILE A 313 -37.63 29.53 9.39
C ILE A 313 -38.50 30.73 9.79
N TYR A 314 -39.32 31.29 8.89
CA TYR A 314 -40.20 32.42 9.21
C TYR A 314 -41.46 32.02 10.00
N GLY A 315 -42.03 30.85 9.72
CA GLY A 315 -43.23 30.35 10.41
C GLY A 315 -43.04 30.15 11.93
N SER A 316 -41.79 30.00 12.39
CA SER A 316 -41.44 29.88 13.82
C SER A 316 -41.39 31.21 14.58
N SER A 317 -41.38 32.35 13.87
CA SER A 317 -41.26 33.70 14.44
C SER A 317 -42.58 34.48 14.53
N VAL A 318 -43.67 33.96 13.96
CA VAL A 318 -45.00 34.55 14.05
C VAL A 318 -45.74 33.96 15.25
N ASN A 319 -45.38 34.42 16.46
CA ASN A 319 -46.25 34.20 17.61
C ASN A 319 -47.36 35.25 17.59
N LYS A 320 -48.59 34.78 17.79
CA LYS A 320 -49.82 35.56 17.78
C LYS A 320 -49.82 36.55 18.94
N ASP A 321 -49.45 37.80 18.70
CA ASP A 321 -50.09 38.90 19.42
C ASP A 321 -50.19 40.17 18.56
N ARG A 322 -51.34 40.83 18.69
CA ARG A 322 -51.81 41.89 17.80
C ARG A 322 -51.08 43.21 18.09
N THR A 323 -50.42 43.77 17.09
CA THR A 323 -50.64 45.14 16.60
C THR A 323 -49.86 45.33 15.30
N TYR A 324 -50.59 45.62 14.21
CA TYR A 324 -50.01 46.05 12.94
C TYR A 324 -49.33 47.42 13.15
N ASN A 325 -48.00 47.44 13.11
CA ASN A 325 -47.24 48.56 12.58
C ASN A 325 -46.19 47.94 11.63
N ARG A 326 -46.46 48.09 10.33
CA ARG A 326 -45.55 47.79 9.23
C ARG A 326 -44.41 48.78 9.29
N GLU A 327 -43.24 48.38 9.76
CA GLU A 327 -41.96 48.99 9.37
C GLU A 327 -40.92 47.87 9.19
N ASP A 328 -40.47 47.74 7.93
CA ASP A 328 -39.42 46.88 7.39
C ASP A 328 -39.57 45.35 7.49
N GLU A 329 -40.35 44.77 6.56
CA GLU A 329 -40.10 43.38 6.11
C GLU A 329 -38.68 43.32 5.51
N GLN A 330 -37.72 42.86 6.31
CA GLN A 330 -36.32 42.79 5.92
C GLN A 330 -36.13 41.67 4.88
N CYS A 331 -36.26 42.01 3.60
CA CYS A 331 -35.95 41.11 2.48
C CYS A 331 -34.49 40.67 2.55
N PHE A 332 -34.22 39.37 2.35
CA PHE A 332 -32.85 38.89 2.20
C PHE A 332 -32.19 39.56 1.01
N SER A 333 -30.93 39.96 1.19
CA SER A 333 -30.07 40.35 0.09
C SER A 333 -29.82 39.17 -0.85
N LEU A 334 -29.49 39.49 -2.11
CA LEU A 334 -29.12 38.48 -3.10
C LEU A 334 -27.91 37.63 -2.64
N GLU A 335 -26.99 38.21 -1.88
CA GLU A 335 -25.82 37.52 -1.31
C GLU A 335 -26.23 36.47 -0.26
N GLU A 336 -27.18 36.81 0.62
CA GLU A 336 -27.73 35.90 1.64
C GLU A 336 -28.50 34.74 0.99
N MET A 337 -29.35 35.02 0.00
CA MET A 337 -30.09 33.99 -0.72
C MET A 337 -29.18 33.03 -1.46
N ASN A 338 -28.19 33.55 -2.18
CA ASN A 338 -27.23 32.71 -2.91
C ASN A 338 -26.38 31.86 -1.97
N SER A 339 -25.98 32.40 -0.81
CA SER A 339 -25.25 31.64 0.21
C SER A 339 -26.10 30.49 0.78
N MET A 340 -27.40 30.69 1.01
CA MET A 340 -28.30 29.64 1.47
C MET A 340 -28.54 28.57 0.41
N ILE A 341 -28.78 28.98 -0.84
CA ILE A 341 -29.01 28.07 -1.97
C ILE A 341 -27.77 27.18 -2.17
N ALA A 342 -26.58 27.78 -2.16
CA ALA A 342 -25.33 27.05 -2.28
C ALA A 342 -25.14 26.07 -1.10
N PHE A 343 -25.43 26.48 0.13
CA PHE A 343 -25.30 25.59 1.29
C PHE A 343 -26.31 24.43 1.29
N ILE A 344 -27.57 24.66 0.90
CA ILE A 344 -28.57 23.59 0.78
C ILE A 344 -28.16 22.60 -0.30
N LYS A 345 -27.60 23.08 -1.41
CA LYS A 345 -27.07 22.25 -2.48
C LYS A 345 -25.93 21.35 -1.97
N GLU A 346 -24.98 21.92 -1.25
CA GLU A 346 -23.87 21.19 -0.62
C GLU A 346 -24.35 20.14 0.41
N LEU A 347 -25.38 20.45 1.22
CA LEU A 347 -25.95 19.50 2.18
C LEU A 347 -26.62 18.30 1.52
N LYS A 348 -27.16 18.47 0.31
CA LYS A 348 -27.74 17.37 -0.47
C LYS A 348 -26.68 16.52 -1.18
N SER A 349 -25.54 17.13 -1.53
CA SER A 349 -24.46 16.48 -2.28
C SER A 349 -23.31 15.92 -1.41
N LEU A 350 -23.50 15.79 -0.09
CA LEU A 350 -22.44 15.40 0.88
C LEU A 350 -21.61 14.19 0.45
N GLY A 351 -22.20 13.13 -0.11
CA GLY A 351 -21.44 11.98 -0.61
C GLY A 351 -20.54 11.35 0.47
N GLN A 352 -19.22 11.34 0.24
CA GLN A 352 -18.21 10.87 1.21
C GLN A 352 -17.71 11.95 2.18
N PHE A 353 -18.25 13.17 2.12
CA PHE A 353 -17.90 14.28 2.99
C PHE A 353 -18.83 14.37 4.20
N GLU A 354 -18.27 14.77 5.34
CA GLU A 354 -18.99 15.12 6.55
C GLU A 354 -18.88 16.64 6.77
N LEU A 355 -19.98 17.28 7.19
CA LEU A 355 -20.00 18.71 7.50
C LEU A 355 -19.11 19.00 8.72
N LEU A 356 -18.11 19.87 8.57
CA LEU A 356 -17.32 20.39 9.68
C LEU A 356 -17.93 21.68 10.24
N PHE A 357 -18.27 22.61 9.35
CA PHE A 357 -18.81 23.93 9.68
C PHE A 357 -19.69 24.45 8.53
N PRO A 358 -20.83 25.12 8.75
CA PRO A 358 -21.40 25.64 10.02
C PRO A 358 -21.79 24.55 11.03
N SER A 359 -21.76 24.91 12.32
CA SER A 359 -22.09 24.00 13.43
C SER A 359 -23.23 24.57 14.29
N SER A 360 -24.23 23.76 14.59
CA SER A 360 -25.30 24.09 15.54
C SER A 360 -24.88 23.93 17.02
N THR A 361 -23.62 23.56 17.29
CA THR A 361 -23.13 23.33 18.65
C THR A 361 -23.02 24.65 19.44
N PRO A 362 -23.67 24.79 20.61
CA PRO A 362 -23.65 26.03 21.40
C PRO A 362 -22.25 26.56 21.71
N LYS A 363 -21.30 25.64 22.00
CA LYS A 363 -19.89 25.97 22.28
C LYS A 363 -19.20 26.68 21.11
N ILE A 364 -19.44 26.22 19.88
CA ILE A 364 -18.83 26.78 18.66
C ILE A 364 -19.49 28.11 18.30
N GLN A 365 -20.81 28.24 18.51
CA GLN A 365 -21.54 29.49 18.30
C GLN A 365 -21.11 30.59 19.27
N MET A 366 -20.87 30.22 20.54
CA MET A 366 -20.34 31.14 21.55
C MET A 366 -18.92 31.58 21.18
N LEU A 367 -18.07 30.63 20.80
CA LEU A 367 -16.72 30.91 20.31
C LEU A 367 -16.70 31.87 19.10
N LEU A 368 -17.56 31.64 18.11
CA LEU A 368 -17.69 32.50 16.94
C LEU A 368 -17.96 33.95 17.36
N ARG A 369 -18.92 34.16 18.28
CA ARG A 369 -19.26 35.50 18.79
C ARG A 369 -18.09 36.13 19.54
N ASP A 370 -17.36 35.37 20.34
CA ASP A 370 -16.23 35.87 21.12
C ASP A 370 -15.04 36.26 20.22
N LEU A 371 -14.75 35.47 19.18
CA LEU A 371 -13.71 35.78 18.20
C LEU A 371 -14.03 37.07 17.42
N TYR A 372 -15.25 37.21 16.91
CA TYR A 372 -15.66 38.42 16.20
C TYR A 372 -15.69 39.66 17.11
N ARG A 373 -16.10 39.54 18.38
CA ARG A 373 -16.05 40.63 19.36
C ARG A 373 -14.62 41.09 19.66
N THR A 374 -13.68 40.16 19.73
CA THR A 374 -12.27 40.45 20.02
C THR A 374 -11.63 41.27 18.90
N VAL A 375 -12.01 40.97 17.67
CA VAL A 375 -11.33 41.48 16.47
C VAL A 375 -12.05 42.68 15.85
N ASP A 376 -13.35 42.82 16.09
CA ASP A 376 -14.15 43.97 15.67
C ASP A 376 -15.05 44.48 16.81
N PRO A 377 -14.48 45.19 17.80
CA PRO A 377 -15.22 45.74 18.93
C PRO A 377 -16.31 46.75 18.51
N MET A 378 -16.18 47.33 17.31
CA MET A 378 -17.08 48.34 16.73
C MET A 378 -18.26 47.74 15.96
N ARG A 379 -18.40 46.39 15.90
CA ARG A 379 -19.50 45.65 15.24
C ARG A 379 -19.70 45.95 13.75
N ARG A 380 -18.63 46.29 13.01
CA ARG A 380 -18.64 46.51 11.56
C ARG A 380 -18.83 45.23 10.73
N LEU A 381 -18.57 44.06 11.29
CA LEU A 381 -18.70 42.73 10.68
C LEU A 381 -20.03 42.04 11.03
N SER A 382 -21.03 42.80 11.48
CA SER A 382 -22.36 42.29 11.88
C SER A 382 -23.06 41.47 10.79
N SER A 383 -22.89 41.83 9.52
CA SER A 383 -23.46 41.10 8.37
C SER A 383 -22.93 39.67 8.23
N VAL A 384 -21.66 39.41 8.58
CA VAL A 384 -21.07 38.06 8.51
C VAL A 384 -21.63 37.17 9.62
N LEU A 385 -21.84 37.75 10.82
CA LEU A 385 -22.50 37.05 11.92
C LEU A 385 -23.96 36.70 11.59
N THR A 386 -24.67 37.59 10.88
CA THR A 386 -26.03 37.32 10.36
C THR A 386 -26.03 36.15 9.39
N LEU A 387 -25.07 36.09 8.46
CA LEU A 387 -24.91 34.97 7.52
C LEU A 387 -24.62 33.64 8.24
N HIS A 388 -23.72 33.63 9.24
CA HIS A 388 -23.46 32.44 10.06
C HIS A 388 -24.69 31.96 10.82
N TRP A 389 -25.47 32.89 11.39
CA TRP A 389 -26.73 32.57 12.04
C TRP A 389 -27.73 31.96 11.05
N LEU A 390 -27.85 32.54 9.86
CA LEU A 390 -28.75 32.05 8.80
C LEU A 390 -28.40 30.62 8.38
N LEU A 391 -27.12 30.35 8.09
CA LEU A 391 -26.66 29.00 7.72
C LEU A 391 -26.86 27.98 8.85
N SER A 392 -26.70 28.39 10.10
CA SER A 392 -26.92 27.52 11.26
C SER A 392 -28.40 27.15 11.42
N ASN A 393 -29.33 28.09 11.15
CA ASN A 393 -30.76 27.81 11.14
C ASN A 393 -31.15 26.88 9.99
N VAL A 394 -30.60 27.11 8.79
CA VAL A 394 -30.81 26.20 7.64
C VAL A 394 -30.37 24.78 7.98
N LEU A 395 -29.20 24.61 8.61
CA LEU A 395 -28.71 23.30 9.05
C LEU A 395 -29.67 22.63 10.04
N GLN A 396 -30.15 23.37 11.05
CA GLN A 396 -31.07 22.85 12.05
C GLN A 396 -32.39 22.38 11.43
N GLN A 397 -32.97 23.18 10.53
CA GLN A 397 -34.21 22.81 9.83
C GLN A 397 -34.02 21.60 8.91
N PHE A 398 -32.90 21.55 8.19
CA PHE A 398 -32.58 20.40 7.33
C PHE A 398 -32.44 19.10 8.14
N GLN A 399 -31.82 19.15 9.33
CA GLN A 399 -31.73 18.02 10.25
C GLN A 399 -33.10 17.58 10.80
N LEU A 400 -34.00 18.53 11.09
CA LEU A 400 -35.36 18.25 11.56
C LEU A 400 -36.23 17.60 10.48
N MET A 401 -36.17 18.09 9.23
CA MET A 401 -36.92 17.49 8.10
C MET A 401 -36.51 16.05 7.81
N ASN A 402 -35.21 15.72 7.94
CA ASN A 402 -34.73 14.35 7.78
C ASN A 402 -35.14 13.44 8.95
N LYS A 403 -35.28 13.97 10.17
CA LYS A 403 -35.83 13.23 11.31
C LYS A 403 -37.33 12.95 11.18
N GLU A 404 -38.12 13.90 10.67
CA GLU A 404 -39.56 13.70 10.43
C GLU A 404 -39.82 12.63 9.37
N LYS A 405 -39.01 12.59 8.29
CA LYS A 405 -39.02 11.48 7.32
C LYS A 405 -38.62 10.13 7.90
N LEU A 406 -37.79 10.10 8.95
CA LEU A 406 -37.43 8.86 9.64
C LEU A 406 -38.55 8.36 10.56
N VAL A 407 -39.40 9.24 11.11
CA VAL A 407 -40.51 8.85 12.00
C VAL A 407 -41.76 8.41 11.23
N SER A 408 -41.99 8.92 10.02
CA SER A 408 -43.07 8.43 9.13
C SER A 408 -42.74 7.10 8.43
N ASN A 409 -41.47 6.67 8.44
CA ASN A 409 -41.01 5.47 7.74
C ASN A 409 -40.84 4.23 8.64
N TYR A 410 -41.34 4.30 9.89
CA TYR A 410 -41.30 3.16 10.83
C TYR A 410 -42.47 2.18 10.68
N ASN A 411 -43.45 2.46 9.82
CA ASN A 411 -44.59 1.56 9.57
C ASN A 411 -44.70 1.06 8.11
N GLU A 412 -43.73 1.32 7.23
CA GLU A 412 -43.85 0.89 5.82
C GLU A 412 -42.54 0.43 5.14
N VAL A 413 -41.49 0.07 5.89
CA VAL A 413 -40.28 -0.55 5.30
C VAL A 413 -39.99 -1.90 5.95
N ILE A 414 -40.95 -2.83 5.84
CA ILE A 414 -40.69 -4.28 5.87
C ILE A 414 -40.85 -4.89 4.45
N ALA A 415 -41.22 -4.12 3.43
CA ALA A 415 -41.44 -4.66 2.10
C ALA A 415 -41.11 -3.66 0.98
N ALA A 416 -39.83 -3.39 0.73
CA ALA A 416 -39.26 -3.07 -0.60
C ALA A 416 -37.88 -2.42 -0.49
N ASP A 417 -36.82 -3.20 -0.27
CA ASP A 417 -35.53 -2.99 -0.96
C ASP A 417 -34.62 -4.22 -0.78
N LYS A 418 -35.07 -5.37 -1.27
CA LYS A 418 -34.35 -6.65 -1.10
C LYS A 418 -33.65 -7.20 -2.34
N ASP A 419 -33.71 -6.55 -3.51
CA ASP A 419 -33.40 -7.27 -4.76
C ASP A 419 -32.57 -6.54 -5.85
N THR A 420 -31.81 -5.47 -5.59
CA THR A 420 -31.08 -4.77 -6.70
C THR A 420 -29.56 -4.67 -6.61
N LEU A 421 -28.90 -5.02 -5.50
CA LEU A 421 -27.43 -5.06 -5.45
C LEU A 421 -26.92 -6.46 -5.09
N SER A 422 -26.37 -7.18 -6.06
CA SER A 422 -25.70 -8.46 -5.82
C SER A 422 -24.43 -8.23 -4.97
N HIS A 423 -24.42 -8.77 -3.76
CA HIS A 423 -23.31 -8.66 -2.80
C HIS A 423 -22.99 -10.03 -2.20
N ILE A 424 -21.93 -10.11 -1.40
CA ILE A 424 -21.59 -11.33 -0.66
C ILE A 424 -22.39 -11.29 0.64
N ARG A 425 -23.15 -12.34 0.90
CA ARG A 425 -23.93 -12.54 2.12
C ARG A 425 -23.04 -12.81 3.32
N GLN A 426 -22.02 -13.65 3.15
CA GLN A 426 -21.04 -13.98 4.18
C GLN A 426 -19.71 -14.47 3.59
N ILE A 427 -18.61 -14.19 4.29
CA ILE A 427 -17.31 -14.85 4.07
C ILE A 427 -17.14 -15.84 5.20
N PHE A 428 -16.91 -17.11 4.87
CA PHE A 428 -16.61 -18.13 5.87
C PHE A 428 -15.17 -18.58 5.73
N THR A 429 -14.57 -18.87 6.89
CA THR A 429 -13.18 -19.32 6.99
C THR A 429 -13.10 -20.49 7.96
N SER A 430 -12.19 -21.43 7.69
CA SER A 430 -11.87 -22.52 8.60
C SER A 430 -10.36 -22.75 8.66
N PRO A 431 -9.71 -22.62 9.83
CA PRO A 431 -10.23 -22.06 11.08
C PRO A 431 -10.86 -20.67 10.93
N GLN A 432 -11.79 -20.31 11.83
CA GLN A 432 -12.47 -19.01 11.78
C GLN A 432 -11.45 -17.88 11.98
N LEU A 433 -11.39 -16.97 11.01
CA LEU A 433 -10.58 -15.77 11.08
C LEU A 433 -11.38 -14.61 11.68
N ASP A 434 -10.75 -13.87 12.59
CA ASP A 434 -11.27 -12.61 13.10
C ASP A 434 -11.05 -11.51 12.05
N LEU A 435 -11.98 -11.40 11.11
CA LEU A 435 -11.96 -10.34 10.11
C LEU A 435 -12.12 -8.97 10.78
N ASN A 436 -11.22 -8.07 10.42
CA ASN A 436 -11.15 -6.70 10.92
C ASN A 436 -11.31 -5.73 9.75
N PRO A 437 -12.41 -4.97 9.64
CA PRO A 437 -13.62 -4.99 10.51
C PRO A 437 -14.41 -6.30 10.42
N GLN A 438 -15.30 -6.52 11.40
CA GLN A 438 -16.26 -7.63 11.34
C GLN A 438 -17.02 -7.58 10.01
N PHE A 439 -17.26 -8.76 9.43
CA PHE A 439 -17.82 -8.87 8.09
C PHE A 439 -19.11 -8.04 7.91
N ASN A 440 -19.12 -7.18 6.89
CA ASN A 440 -20.27 -6.39 6.47
C ASN A 440 -20.30 -6.30 4.94
N PRO A 441 -21.36 -6.72 4.25
CA PRO A 441 -21.40 -6.75 2.78
C PRO A 441 -21.06 -5.43 2.06
N ARG A 442 -21.18 -4.28 2.75
CA ARG A 442 -20.82 -2.95 2.21
C ARG A 442 -19.32 -2.67 2.24
N ILE A 443 -18.55 -3.43 3.00
CA ILE A 443 -17.09 -3.29 3.15
C ILE A 443 -16.41 -4.25 2.18
N ARG A 444 -15.55 -3.70 1.32
CA ARG A 444 -14.84 -4.46 0.29
C ARG A 444 -13.44 -4.92 0.73
N GLU A 445 -12.92 -4.43 1.85
CA GLU A 445 -11.57 -4.77 2.32
C GLU A 445 -11.58 -5.24 3.77
N TYR A 446 -10.92 -6.37 4.02
CA TYR A 446 -10.80 -7.02 5.32
C TYR A 446 -9.35 -7.35 5.63
N TYR A 447 -9.02 -7.35 6.91
CA TYR A 447 -7.72 -7.73 7.43
C TYR A 447 -7.84 -8.79 8.52
N ALA A 448 -6.92 -9.76 8.56
CA ALA A 448 -6.82 -10.74 9.64
C ALA A 448 -5.35 -11.04 9.96
N GLU A 449 -5.07 -11.38 11.20
CA GLU A 449 -3.75 -11.85 11.65
C GLU A 449 -3.86 -13.31 12.08
N VAL A 450 -2.84 -14.11 11.76
CA VAL A 450 -2.80 -15.54 12.10
C VAL A 450 -1.43 -15.93 12.65
N PRO A 451 -1.37 -16.88 13.60
CA PRO A 451 -0.11 -17.30 14.20
C PRO A 451 0.79 -18.02 13.20
N PHE A 452 2.08 -18.10 13.53
CA PHE A 452 3.09 -18.77 12.70
C PHE A 452 2.68 -20.18 12.25
N ASP A 453 2.10 -21.02 13.11
CA ASP A 453 1.77 -22.41 12.77
C ASP A 453 0.57 -22.56 11.80
N MET A 454 -0.18 -21.47 11.54
CA MET A 454 -1.33 -21.49 10.63
C MET A 454 -0.89 -21.33 9.16
N VAL A 455 -0.57 -22.47 8.52
CA VAL A 455 -0.06 -22.55 7.14
C VAL A 455 -1.13 -22.53 6.05
N THR A 456 -2.37 -22.85 6.38
CA THR A 456 -3.50 -22.87 5.44
C THR A 456 -4.76 -22.32 6.10
N VAL A 457 -5.66 -21.76 5.29
CA VAL A 457 -7.02 -21.42 5.69
C VAL A 457 -7.98 -21.79 4.58
N LYS A 458 -9.03 -22.53 4.90
CA LYS A 458 -10.15 -22.71 3.97
C LYS A 458 -10.93 -21.42 3.93
N ILE A 459 -11.07 -20.80 2.77
CA ILE A 459 -11.81 -19.55 2.59
C ILE A 459 -12.83 -19.72 1.46
N GLY A 460 -14.02 -19.17 1.67
CA GLY A 460 -15.08 -19.12 0.67
C GLY A 460 -16.07 -18.02 1.00
N ALA A 461 -16.98 -17.74 0.07
CA ALA A 461 -18.03 -16.77 0.31
C ALA A 461 -19.33 -17.17 -0.37
N GLU A 462 -20.44 -16.69 0.18
CA GLU A 462 -21.78 -16.95 -0.34
C GLU A 462 -22.35 -15.68 -1.00
N PRO A 463 -22.92 -15.78 -2.21
CA PRO A 463 -23.59 -14.66 -2.85
C PRO A 463 -24.96 -14.38 -2.19
N SER A 464 -25.44 -13.15 -2.27
CA SER A 464 -26.78 -12.76 -1.82
C SER A 464 -27.88 -13.16 -2.79
N ASN A 465 -27.56 -13.29 -4.08
CA ASN A 465 -28.46 -13.66 -5.17
C ASN A 465 -28.04 -15.02 -5.75
N CYS A 466 -29.01 -15.92 -5.98
CA CYS A 466 -28.78 -17.25 -6.56
C CYS A 466 -28.29 -17.22 -8.02
N GLN A 467 -28.49 -16.11 -8.73
CA GLN A 467 -27.99 -15.91 -10.10
C GLN A 467 -26.51 -15.47 -10.16
N CYS A 468 -25.91 -15.18 -9.00
CA CYS A 468 -24.52 -14.77 -8.91
C CYS A 468 -23.62 -15.91 -8.44
N HIS A 469 -22.42 -15.95 -8.99
CA HIS A 469 -21.39 -16.92 -8.64
C HIS A 469 -20.19 -16.23 -7.98
N VAL A 470 -19.57 -16.93 -7.04
CA VAL A 470 -18.39 -16.47 -6.32
C VAL A 470 -17.17 -17.21 -6.82
N HIS A 471 -16.10 -16.48 -7.08
CA HIS A 471 -14.81 -17.01 -7.52
C HIS A 471 -13.66 -16.38 -6.74
N LEU A 472 -12.67 -17.19 -6.36
CA LEU A 472 -11.46 -16.71 -5.69
C LEU A 472 -10.36 -16.36 -6.69
N ASP A 473 -9.74 -15.20 -6.51
CA ASP A 473 -8.65 -14.57 -7.27
C ASP A 473 -8.90 -14.26 -8.76
N ASP A 474 -9.64 -15.11 -9.47
CA ASP A 474 -9.91 -15.01 -10.92
C ASP A 474 -11.39 -15.33 -11.18
N LYS A 475 -11.97 -14.82 -12.27
CA LYS A 475 -13.34 -15.15 -12.72
C LYS A 475 -13.56 -16.66 -12.94
N LYS A 476 -12.49 -17.42 -13.20
CA LYS A 476 -12.53 -18.89 -13.34
C LYS A 476 -12.02 -19.62 -12.09
N GLY A 477 -11.81 -18.90 -11.00
CA GLY A 477 -11.35 -19.45 -9.74
C GLY A 477 -12.41 -20.32 -9.05
N PRO A 478 -12.01 -21.17 -8.10
CA PRO A 478 -12.94 -21.93 -7.28
C PRO A 478 -13.76 -20.98 -6.37
N SER A 479 -14.97 -21.38 -5.97
CA SER A 479 -15.80 -20.60 -5.02
C SER A 479 -15.34 -20.73 -3.58
N ILE A 480 -14.68 -21.84 -3.26
CA ILE A 480 -14.12 -22.17 -1.95
C ILE A 480 -12.76 -22.81 -2.21
N ALA A 481 -11.72 -22.39 -1.49
CA ALA A 481 -10.41 -23.00 -1.58
C ALA A 481 -9.70 -23.11 -0.24
N ASN A 482 -8.94 -24.18 -0.05
CA ASN A 482 -7.86 -24.25 0.93
C ASN A 482 -6.70 -23.37 0.46
N TYR A 483 -6.59 -22.17 1.04
CA TYR A 483 -5.63 -21.15 0.65
C TYR A 483 -4.33 -21.27 1.46
N PRO A 484 -3.15 -21.38 0.83
CA PRO A 484 -1.87 -21.42 1.53
C PRO A 484 -1.47 -20.01 2.01
N LEU A 485 -1.00 -19.92 3.25
CA LEU A 485 -0.58 -18.68 3.88
C LEU A 485 0.93 -18.65 4.02
N GLY A 486 1.62 -17.93 3.13
CA GLY A 486 3.06 -17.67 3.25
C GLY A 486 3.35 -16.69 4.38
N LEU A 487 4.60 -16.63 4.84
CA LEU A 487 4.99 -15.66 5.87
C LEU A 487 4.73 -14.21 5.42
N GLY A 488 4.22 -13.39 6.34
CA GLY A 488 3.84 -12.00 6.08
C GLY A 488 2.47 -11.85 5.42
N LEU A 489 2.34 -10.89 4.50
CA LEU A 489 1.05 -10.52 3.90
C LEU A 489 0.62 -11.50 2.79
N ASN A 490 -0.56 -12.09 2.94
CA ASN A 490 -1.27 -12.87 1.95
C ASN A 490 -2.52 -12.11 1.51
N LYS A 491 -2.90 -12.22 0.24
CA LYS A 491 -4.05 -11.50 -0.33
C LYS A 491 -4.97 -12.48 -1.04
N VAL A 492 -6.21 -12.57 -0.59
CA VAL A 492 -7.29 -13.32 -1.24
C VAL A 492 -8.28 -12.34 -1.83
N ILE A 493 -8.55 -12.45 -3.13
CA ILE A 493 -9.59 -11.65 -3.79
C ILE A 493 -10.81 -12.54 -4.00
N ILE A 494 -12.00 -12.05 -3.65
CA ILE A 494 -13.26 -12.75 -3.85
C ILE A 494 -14.06 -11.96 -4.87
N VAL A 495 -14.27 -12.55 -6.04
CA VAL A 495 -14.94 -11.97 -7.21
C VAL A 495 -16.36 -12.49 -7.27
N LEU A 496 -17.32 -11.60 -7.44
CA LEU A 496 -18.74 -11.91 -7.66
C LEU A 496 -19.05 -11.67 -9.14
N THR A 497 -19.52 -12.70 -9.84
CA THR A 497 -19.95 -12.62 -11.25
C THR A 497 -21.45 -12.84 -11.36
N ASP A 498 -22.06 -12.23 -12.38
CA ASP A 498 -23.45 -12.47 -12.75
C ASP A 498 -23.51 -13.17 -14.10
N ASP A 499 -24.22 -14.30 -14.14
CA ASP A 499 -24.37 -15.16 -15.31
C ASP A 499 -25.66 -14.87 -16.11
N SER A 500 -26.36 -13.76 -15.80
CA SER A 500 -27.51 -13.30 -16.59
C SER A 500 -27.15 -12.91 -18.04
N GLN A 501 -25.86 -12.69 -18.34
CA GLN A 501 -25.35 -12.38 -19.68
C GLN A 501 -24.38 -13.46 -20.19
N PRO A 502 -24.26 -13.66 -21.53
CA PRO A 502 -23.43 -14.71 -22.12
C PRO A 502 -21.92 -14.58 -21.83
N SER A 503 -21.47 -13.42 -21.33
CA SER A 503 -20.14 -13.22 -20.76
C SER A 503 -20.26 -12.76 -19.30
N PRO A 504 -19.79 -13.54 -18.30
CA PRO A 504 -19.90 -13.18 -16.89
C PRO A 504 -19.17 -11.87 -16.57
N GLU A 505 -19.93 -10.84 -16.24
CA GLU A 505 -19.41 -9.54 -15.79
C GLU A 505 -19.14 -9.56 -14.28
N VAL A 506 -18.09 -8.86 -13.84
CA VAL A 506 -17.76 -8.78 -12.42
C VAL A 506 -18.63 -7.70 -11.79
N VAL A 507 -19.55 -8.13 -10.92
CA VAL A 507 -20.48 -7.24 -10.22
C VAL A 507 -19.81 -6.58 -9.02
N SER A 508 -18.93 -7.31 -8.33
CA SER A 508 -18.22 -6.82 -7.15
C SER A 508 -16.97 -7.63 -6.88
N SER A 509 -15.99 -7.03 -6.18
CA SER A 509 -14.85 -7.74 -5.61
C SER A 509 -14.61 -7.36 -4.16
N TYR A 510 -14.19 -8.33 -3.36
CA TYR A 510 -13.82 -8.17 -1.96
C TYR A 510 -12.39 -8.65 -1.77
N LYS A 511 -11.65 -8.04 -0.85
CA LYS A 511 -10.23 -8.31 -0.63
C LYS A 511 -10.00 -8.63 0.83
N VAL A 512 -9.50 -9.83 1.10
CA VAL A 512 -9.10 -10.28 2.44
C VAL A 512 -7.58 -10.33 2.49
N THR A 513 -6.98 -9.49 3.34
CA THR A 513 -5.54 -9.47 3.57
C THR A 513 -5.24 -10.21 4.87
N ILE A 514 -4.46 -11.29 4.80
CA ILE A 514 -4.15 -12.15 5.95
C ILE A 514 -2.66 -12.03 6.24
N TYR A 515 -2.30 -11.48 7.40
CA TYR A 515 -0.92 -11.42 7.86
C TYR A 515 -0.59 -12.65 8.71
N ARG A 516 0.34 -13.48 8.23
CA ARG A 516 0.90 -14.59 8.99
C ARG A 516 2.17 -14.16 9.69
N GLU A 517 2.23 -14.38 11.00
CA GLU A 517 3.38 -14.02 11.83
C GLU A 517 4.65 -14.78 11.42
N ASP A 518 5.79 -14.10 11.52
CA ASP A 518 7.12 -14.73 11.49
C ASP A 518 7.39 -15.47 12.83
N ARG A 519 8.39 -16.36 12.90
CA ARG A 519 8.74 -17.00 14.18
C ARG A 519 9.13 -15.93 15.23
N PRO A 520 8.58 -15.98 16.45
CA PRO A 520 8.96 -15.05 17.51
C PRO A 520 10.46 -15.19 17.80
N SER A 521 11.20 -14.08 17.72
CA SER A 521 12.65 -14.06 17.96
C SER A 521 12.96 -13.12 19.12
N LEU A 522 13.50 -13.67 20.20
CA LEU A 522 14.00 -12.86 21.32
C LEU A 522 15.46 -12.45 21.05
N PRO A 523 15.86 -11.20 21.39
CA PRO A 523 17.26 -10.83 21.38
C PRO A 523 18.06 -11.66 22.40
N LEU A 524 19.27 -12.09 21.99
CA LEU A 524 20.14 -12.96 22.78
C LEU A 524 20.46 -12.40 24.17
N PHE A 525 20.48 -13.31 25.14
CA PHE A 525 20.95 -13.09 26.51
C PHE A 525 22.38 -13.62 26.66
N ASP A 526 23.12 -13.18 27.68
CA ASP A 526 24.51 -13.60 27.91
C ASP A 526 24.65 -15.14 28.13
N ASP A 527 23.60 -15.78 28.65
CA ASP A 527 23.49 -17.23 28.82
C ASP A 527 22.53 -17.83 27.79
N TYR A 528 23.06 -18.60 26.82
CA TYR A 528 22.27 -19.31 25.81
C TYR A 528 22.80 -20.73 25.57
N MET A 529 21.92 -21.64 25.16
CA MET A 529 22.27 -22.98 24.70
C MET A 529 22.04 -23.12 23.20
N MET A 530 22.78 -24.03 22.56
CA MET A 530 22.63 -24.30 21.14
C MET A 530 21.71 -25.49 20.93
N CYS A 531 20.66 -25.28 20.15
CA CYS A 531 19.67 -26.29 19.84
C CYS A 531 19.77 -26.70 18.37
N GLY A 532 19.70 -28.00 18.11
CA GLY A 532 19.74 -28.60 16.78
C GLY A 532 18.43 -29.30 16.42
N PHE A 533 18.07 -29.30 15.14
CA PHE A 533 16.93 -30.09 14.64
C PHE A 533 17.03 -30.39 13.14
N VAL A 534 16.42 -31.50 12.73
CA VAL A 534 16.38 -31.97 11.33
C VAL A 534 14.96 -31.99 10.77
N GLN A 535 13.96 -32.30 11.60
CA GLN A 535 12.54 -32.35 11.24
C GLN A 535 11.66 -31.63 12.28
N ASP A 536 10.56 -31.03 11.82
CA ASP A 536 9.55 -30.39 12.67
C ASP A 536 8.58 -31.44 13.22
N CYS A 537 8.15 -31.31 14.47
CA CYS A 537 7.23 -32.28 15.07
C CYS A 537 5.81 -32.25 14.47
N GLY A 538 5.44 -31.20 13.73
CA GLY A 538 4.17 -31.12 13.01
C GLY A 538 4.10 -32.04 11.78
N SER A 539 5.24 -32.49 11.25
CA SER A 539 5.29 -33.52 10.21
C SER A 539 6.54 -34.39 10.38
N LYS A 540 6.37 -35.52 11.07
CA LYS A 540 7.46 -36.47 11.34
C LYS A 540 7.69 -37.38 10.13
N ILE A 541 8.73 -37.08 9.38
CA ILE A 541 9.07 -37.76 8.11
C ILE A 541 9.94 -38.98 8.36
N ARG A 542 10.80 -38.91 9.38
CA ARG A 542 11.64 -40.03 9.81
C ARG A 542 11.21 -40.42 11.21
N PRO A 543 10.31 -41.41 11.35
CA PRO A 543 9.80 -41.86 12.65
C PRO A 543 10.91 -42.28 13.63
N GLU A 544 12.01 -42.81 13.11
CA GLU A 544 13.17 -43.27 13.89
C GLU A 544 14.05 -42.13 14.44
N GLU A 545 13.90 -40.91 13.93
CA GLU A 545 14.67 -39.75 14.41
C GLU A 545 13.84 -38.86 15.34
N SER A 546 14.52 -38.12 16.22
CA SER A 546 13.90 -37.07 17.03
C SER A 546 13.35 -35.95 16.13
N CYS A 547 12.29 -35.29 16.58
CA CYS A 547 11.74 -34.08 15.96
C CYS A 547 11.90 -32.90 16.91
N GLY A 548 11.81 -31.68 16.36
CA GLY A 548 11.91 -30.46 17.14
C GLY A 548 13.32 -30.20 17.66
N LEU A 549 13.44 -29.14 18.45
CA LEU A 549 14.71 -28.65 18.99
C LEU A 549 15.28 -29.61 20.04
N GLN A 550 16.54 -29.98 19.87
CA GLN A 550 17.29 -30.82 20.80
C GLN A 550 18.57 -30.11 21.25
N PRO A 551 18.96 -30.19 22.53
CA PRO A 551 20.22 -29.60 22.99
C PRO A 551 21.41 -30.27 22.31
N LEU A 552 22.35 -29.46 21.82
CA LEU A 552 23.59 -29.95 21.22
C LEU A 552 24.63 -30.24 22.30
N SER A 553 25.37 -31.34 22.13
CA SER A 553 26.44 -31.71 23.05
C SER A 553 27.65 -30.77 22.93
N HIS A 554 28.41 -30.62 24.01
CA HIS A 554 29.61 -29.77 24.01
C HIS A 554 30.70 -30.27 23.07
N GLU A 555 30.79 -31.59 22.88
CA GLU A 555 31.71 -32.22 21.93
C GLU A 555 31.37 -31.84 20.49
N TYR A 556 30.08 -31.87 20.14
CA TYR A 556 29.62 -31.46 18.82
C TYR A 556 29.90 -29.98 18.55
N LEU A 557 29.58 -29.10 19.51
CA LEU A 557 29.86 -27.67 19.41
C LEU A 557 31.36 -27.37 19.28
N SER A 558 32.19 -28.11 20.01
CA SER A 558 33.65 -28.01 19.91
C SER A 558 34.16 -28.46 18.54
N ALA A 559 33.59 -29.54 17.99
CA ALA A 559 33.96 -30.06 16.66
C ALA A 559 33.62 -29.07 15.55
N ILE A 560 32.44 -28.44 15.59
CA ILE A 560 32.07 -27.43 14.57
C ILE A 560 32.79 -26.09 14.78
N SER A 561 33.24 -25.79 16.00
CA SER A 561 34.04 -24.59 16.30
C SER A 561 35.44 -24.61 15.71
N GLN A 562 35.94 -25.77 15.30
CA GLN A 562 37.28 -25.87 14.73
C GLN A 562 37.36 -25.04 13.44
N THR A 563 38.40 -24.22 13.34
CA THR A 563 38.68 -23.32 12.21
C THR A 563 38.99 -24.04 10.90
N VAL A 564 39.17 -25.36 10.93
CA VAL A 564 39.61 -26.19 9.79
C VAL A 564 38.64 -27.33 9.51
N LEU A 565 37.34 -27.03 9.39
CA LEU A 565 36.43 -28.01 8.77
C LEU A 565 36.75 -28.12 7.28
N LYS A 566 36.89 -29.36 6.79
CA LYS A 566 37.10 -29.63 5.36
C LYS A 566 35.93 -29.11 4.53
N THR A 567 36.19 -28.75 3.28
CA THR A 567 35.13 -28.45 2.32
C THR A 567 34.31 -29.71 2.07
N CYS A 568 32.99 -29.60 2.11
CA CYS A 568 32.11 -30.73 1.80
C CYS A 568 32.39 -31.23 0.37
N GLU A 569 32.49 -32.55 0.20
CA GLU A 569 32.80 -33.16 -1.10
C GLU A 569 31.56 -33.34 -1.98
N ALA A 570 30.37 -33.53 -1.38
CA ALA A 570 29.09 -33.68 -2.08
C ALA A 570 28.05 -32.68 -1.55
N GLY A 571 27.10 -32.28 -2.41
CA GLY A 571 26.03 -31.32 -2.07
C GLY A 571 24.82 -31.91 -1.35
N ASP A 572 24.82 -33.21 -1.05
CA ASP A 572 23.82 -33.91 -0.23
C ASP A 572 24.37 -34.35 1.13
N THR A 573 25.44 -33.71 1.61
CA THR A 573 26.00 -34.04 2.93
C THR A 573 24.95 -33.80 4.02
N LYS A 574 24.71 -34.83 4.86
CA LYS A 574 23.77 -34.77 5.99
C LYS A 574 24.14 -33.63 6.94
N GLY A 575 23.13 -32.99 7.52
CA GLY A 575 23.30 -31.87 8.44
C GLY A 575 22.06 -31.61 9.28
N GLN A 576 22.11 -30.54 10.06
CA GLN A 576 21.00 -30.08 10.90
C GLN A 576 20.95 -28.56 10.98
N TRP A 577 19.77 -28.03 11.29
CA TRP A 577 19.59 -26.62 11.62
C TRP A 577 20.02 -26.39 13.06
N ILE A 578 20.79 -25.32 13.30
CA ILE A 578 21.28 -24.92 14.61
C ILE A 578 20.80 -23.51 14.92
N VAL A 579 20.23 -23.31 16.11
CA VAL A 579 19.70 -22.02 16.58
C VAL A 579 20.02 -21.82 18.06
N PRO A 580 20.43 -20.61 18.49
CA PRO A 580 20.62 -20.31 19.90
C PRO A 580 19.27 -20.07 20.59
N CYS A 581 19.08 -20.64 21.78
CA CYS A 581 17.86 -20.51 22.58
C CYS A 581 18.18 -20.42 24.07
N LEU A 582 17.24 -19.90 24.87
CA LEU A 582 17.29 -20.10 26.34
C LEU A 582 16.92 -21.53 26.74
N SER A 583 16.01 -22.15 25.98
CA SER A 583 15.58 -23.53 26.19
C SER A 583 15.23 -24.19 24.87
N CYS A 584 15.78 -25.39 24.62
CA CYS A 584 15.39 -26.19 23.46
C CYS A 584 13.95 -26.72 23.56
N SER A 585 13.29 -26.64 24.72
CA SER A 585 11.91 -27.08 24.88
C SER A 585 10.88 -26.01 24.47
N ASP A 586 11.28 -24.73 24.36
CA ASP A 586 10.39 -23.64 23.97
C ASP A 586 10.97 -22.85 22.78
N ASN A 587 10.38 -23.05 21.61
CA ASN A 587 10.79 -22.43 20.35
C ASN A 587 10.71 -20.89 20.37
N ARG A 588 9.93 -20.28 21.28
CA ARG A 588 9.79 -18.83 21.42
C ARG A 588 11.01 -18.19 22.09
N THR A 589 11.83 -19.01 22.73
CA THR A 589 13.05 -18.56 23.41
C THR A 589 14.28 -18.51 22.51
N CYS A 590 14.11 -18.86 21.22
CA CYS A 590 15.18 -18.95 20.25
C CYS A 590 15.33 -17.66 19.45
N ASP A 591 16.57 -17.33 19.07
CA ASP A 591 16.83 -16.27 18.11
C ASP A 591 16.86 -16.84 16.69
N TRP A 592 15.68 -16.92 16.07
CA TRP A 592 15.53 -17.43 14.71
C TRP A 592 16.18 -16.56 13.63
N ARG A 593 16.71 -15.39 13.97
CA ARG A 593 17.50 -14.55 13.05
C ARG A 593 18.91 -15.09 12.85
N GLU A 594 19.44 -15.83 13.82
CA GLU A 594 20.79 -16.40 13.83
C GLU A 594 20.84 -17.89 13.44
N ILE A 595 19.70 -18.47 13.03
CA ILE A 595 19.61 -19.87 12.63
C ILE A 595 20.49 -20.19 11.42
N THR A 596 21.24 -21.30 11.47
CA THR A 596 22.17 -21.71 10.42
C THR A 596 22.07 -23.19 10.11
N TRP A 597 22.20 -23.56 8.84
CA TRP A 597 22.32 -24.96 8.42
C TRP A 597 23.78 -25.42 8.54
N GLN A 598 24.03 -26.50 9.27
CA GLN A 598 25.37 -27.03 9.51
C GLN A 598 25.46 -28.49 9.05
N PRO A 599 26.19 -28.77 7.94
CA PRO A 599 26.56 -30.13 7.55
C PRO A 599 27.42 -30.82 8.60
N HIS A 600 27.34 -32.15 8.67
CA HIS A 600 28.16 -32.94 9.58
C HIS A 600 29.58 -33.09 9.06
N GLY A 601 30.57 -32.70 9.87
CA GLY A 601 32.00 -32.94 9.59
C GLY A 601 32.62 -32.11 8.46
N CYS A 602 31.87 -31.18 7.85
CA CYS A 602 32.37 -30.34 6.76
C CYS A 602 31.65 -28.98 6.69
N ARG A 603 32.14 -28.09 5.82
CA ARG A 603 31.47 -26.82 5.47
C ARG A 603 31.44 -26.63 3.95
N TYR A 604 30.38 -26.00 3.44
CA TYR A 604 30.36 -25.50 2.08
C TYR A 604 31.06 -24.14 2.03
N SER A 605 31.88 -23.91 1.00
CA SER A 605 32.58 -22.65 0.82
C SER A 605 31.63 -21.59 0.27
N VAL A 606 31.43 -20.49 1.00
CA VAL A 606 30.73 -19.31 0.50
C VAL A 606 31.73 -18.48 -0.31
N LEU A 607 31.58 -18.49 -1.63
CA LEU A 607 32.54 -17.86 -2.54
C LEU A 607 32.42 -16.33 -2.50
N ALA A 608 33.56 -15.65 -2.45
CA ALA A 608 33.58 -14.20 -2.63
C ALA A 608 33.18 -13.85 -4.08
N LYS A 609 32.62 -12.64 -4.29
CA LYS A 609 32.16 -12.21 -5.62
C LYS A 609 33.23 -12.42 -6.72
N PRO A 610 34.50 -11.99 -6.56
CA PRO A 610 35.50 -12.16 -7.62
C PRO A 610 35.80 -13.63 -7.95
N GLU A 611 35.76 -14.51 -6.93
CA GLU A 611 35.97 -15.95 -7.11
C GLU A 611 34.80 -16.57 -7.87
N LEU A 612 33.57 -16.19 -7.51
CA LEU A 612 32.36 -16.64 -8.19
C LEU A 612 32.34 -16.16 -9.65
N GLN A 613 32.65 -14.88 -9.90
CA GLN A 613 32.72 -14.31 -11.25
C GLN A 613 33.73 -15.05 -12.12
N ARG A 614 34.91 -15.38 -11.59
CA ARG A 614 35.94 -16.14 -12.30
C ARG A 614 35.51 -17.60 -12.54
N CYS A 615 34.80 -18.21 -11.59
CA CYS A 615 34.28 -19.56 -11.75
C CYS A 615 33.27 -19.68 -12.90
N VAL A 616 32.37 -18.69 -13.05
CA VAL A 616 31.29 -18.73 -14.06
C VAL A 616 31.65 -18.03 -15.37
N GLU A 617 32.83 -17.41 -15.45
CA GLU A 617 33.35 -16.77 -16.66
C GLU A 617 33.45 -17.79 -17.80
N GLY A 618 32.90 -17.45 -18.97
CA GLY A 618 32.86 -18.32 -20.16
C GLY A 618 31.78 -19.40 -20.13
N ARG A 619 31.14 -19.65 -18.97
CA ARG A 619 30.20 -20.77 -18.84
C ARG A 619 28.82 -20.49 -19.44
N ARG A 620 28.21 -21.54 -19.97
CA ARG A 620 26.79 -21.59 -20.36
C ARG A 620 26.02 -22.43 -19.34
N ILE A 621 25.18 -21.79 -18.54
CA ILE A 621 24.45 -22.42 -17.43
C ILE A 621 22.97 -22.52 -17.79
N LEU A 622 22.48 -23.74 -17.97
CA LEU A 622 21.13 -24.06 -18.41
C LEU A 622 20.32 -24.58 -17.23
N PHE A 623 19.21 -23.93 -16.90
CA PHE A 623 18.28 -24.36 -15.87
C PHE A 623 17.02 -24.97 -16.51
N ILE A 624 16.59 -26.12 -16.00
CA ILE A 624 15.28 -26.70 -16.33
C ILE A 624 14.57 -27.18 -15.06
N GLY A 625 13.41 -26.60 -14.80
CA GLY A 625 12.63 -26.96 -13.63
C GLY A 625 11.53 -25.98 -13.27
N ASP A 626 11.04 -26.09 -12.03
CA ASP A 626 9.92 -25.28 -11.57
C ASP A 626 10.35 -23.89 -11.06
N SER A 627 9.43 -23.18 -10.42
CA SER A 627 9.69 -21.87 -9.84
C SER A 627 10.75 -21.85 -8.74
N THR A 628 10.97 -22.95 -8.01
CA THR A 628 12.01 -23.02 -6.97
C THR A 628 13.40 -23.14 -7.57
N ASN A 629 13.54 -23.87 -8.68
CA ASN A 629 14.78 -23.92 -9.46
C ASN A 629 15.10 -22.55 -10.08
N ARG A 630 14.08 -21.81 -10.54
CA ARG A 630 14.23 -20.41 -10.96
C ARG A 630 14.72 -19.49 -9.83
N GLY A 631 14.32 -19.73 -8.58
CA GLY A 631 14.81 -19.00 -7.41
C GLY A 631 16.32 -19.12 -7.23
N MET A 632 16.88 -20.31 -7.44
CA MET A 632 18.34 -20.55 -7.41
C MET A 632 19.06 -19.83 -8.55
N MET A 633 18.46 -19.81 -9.75
CA MET A 633 18.99 -19.06 -10.90
C MET A 633 19.05 -17.56 -10.61
N TYR A 634 17.96 -16.96 -10.08
CA TYR A 634 17.97 -15.54 -9.74
C TYR A 634 18.98 -15.21 -8.63
N TYR A 635 19.14 -16.10 -7.65
CA TYR A 635 20.14 -15.94 -6.61
C TYR A 635 21.57 -15.94 -7.20
N LEU A 636 21.88 -16.86 -8.13
CA LEU A 636 23.16 -16.87 -8.85
C LEU A 636 23.39 -15.57 -9.63
N ILE A 637 22.40 -15.12 -10.40
CA ILE A 637 22.48 -13.87 -11.19
C ILE A 637 22.79 -12.69 -10.28
N GLU A 638 22.06 -12.57 -9.17
CA GLU A 638 22.26 -11.50 -8.20
C GLU A 638 23.66 -11.53 -7.57
N ARG A 639 24.14 -12.72 -7.15
CA ARG A 639 25.47 -12.88 -6.55
C ARG A 639 26.61 -12.54 -7.51
N VAL A 640 26.44 -12.82 -8.80
CA VAL A 640 27.43 -12.53 -9.85
C VAL A 640 27.41 -11.06 -10.26
N ASN A 641 26.22 -10.48 -10.50
CA ASN A 641 26.09 -9.11 -11.04
C ASN A 641 26.00 -8.02 -9.95
N LYS A 642 25.82 -8.36 -8.67
CA LYS A 642 25.35 -7.47 -7.56
C LYS A 642 23.92 -6.96 -7.70
N THR A 643 23.34 -6.98 -8.90
CA THR A 643 21.98 -6.51 -9.14
C THR A 643 21.19 -7.53 -9.95
N LEU A 644 19.93 -7.73 -9.59
CA LEU A 644 18.97 -8.44 -10.43
C LEU A 644 18.19 -7.40 -11.24
N GLN A 645 18.48 -7.26 -12.54
CA GLN A 645 17.89 -6.22 -13.39
C GLN A 645 16.50 -6.58 -13.91
N GLU A 646 16.27 -7.87 -14.17
CA GLU A 646 15.03 -8.37 -14.73
C GLU A 646 14.43 -9.48 -13.86
N TRP A 647 13.14 -9.36 -13.58
CA TRP A 647 12.32 -10.42 -13.01
C TRP A 647 11.06 -10.60 -13.85
N GLN A 648 10.78 -11.83 -14.27
CA GLN A 648 9.58 -12.15 -15.04
C GLN A 648 9.11 -13.58 -14.74
N LYS A 649 7.78 -13.76 -14.65
CA LYS A 649 7.16 -15.08 -14.72
C LYS A 649 7.10 -15.49 -16.19
N THR A 650 8.16 -16.11 -16.72
CA THR A 650 8.16 -16.57 -18.11
C THR A 650 7.75 -18.03 -18.23
N HIS A 651 6.96 -18.32 -19.26
CA HIS A 651 6.41 -19.64 -19.59
C HIS A 651 7.19 -20.34 -20.71
N ASP A 652 8.06 -19.61 -21.41
CA ASP A 652 8.95 -20.09 -22.47
C ASP A 652 10.42 -20.08 -22.02
N VAL A 653 11.30 -20.69 -22.84
CA VAL A 653 12.75 -20.65 -22.63
C VAL A 653 13.24 -19.20 -22.65
N LYS A 654 13.79 -18.73 -21.53
CA LYS A 654 14.37 -17.39 -21.39
C LYS A 654 15.89 -17.47 -21.37
N CYS A 655 16.53 -16.61 -22.15
CA CYS A 655 17.98 -16.51 -22.25
C CYS A 655 18.47 -15.17 -21.69
N TYR A 656 19.53 -15.19 -20.91
CA TYR A 656 20.19 -14.04 -20.30
C TYR A 656 21.63 -13.99 -20.82
N HIS A 657 21.93 -12.97 -21.61
CA HIS A 657 23.24 -12.80 -22.25
C HIS A 657 24.16 -11.82 -21.49
N ASN A 658 23.59 -10.89 -20.72
CA ASN A 658 24.32 -9.82 -20.05
C ASN A 658 24.64 -10.16 -18.59
N ILE A 659 25.03 -11.41 -18.31
CA ILE A 659 25.45 -11.84 -16.97
C ILE A 659 26.97 -11.83 -16.89
N ASN A 660 27.52 -11.43 -15.73
CA ASN A 660 28.95 -11.30 -15.50
C ASN A 660 29.64 -10.41 -16.53
N GLU A 661 29.10 -9.21 -16.78
CA GLU A 661 29.62 -8.28 -17.81
C GLU A 661 29.61 -8.89 -19.23
N GLY A 662 28.62 -9.74 -19.51
CA GLY A 662 28.47 -10.42 -20.81
C GLY A 662 29.35 -11.66 -20.97
N LYS A 663 30.05 -12.09 -19.92
CA LYS A 663 30.96 -13.24 -19.95
C LYS A 663 30.30 -14.57 -19.60
N THR A 664 29.06 -14.56 -19.11
CA THR A 664 28.34 -15.76 -18.69
C THR A 664 26.97 -15.78 -19.35
N PHE A 665 26.60 -16.93 -19.91
CA PHE A 665 25.27 -17.15 -20.49
C PHE A 665 24.43 -17.98 -19.54
N ILE A 666 23.18 -17.56 -19.30
CA ILE A 666 22.23 -18.33 -18.50
C ILE A 666 20.94 -18.52 -19.29
N SER A 667 20.40 -19.74 -19.32
CA SER A 667 19.07 -20.00 -19.87
C SER A 667 18.18 -20.74 -18.86
N TYR A 668 16.87 -20.56 -18.97
CA TYR A 668 15.89 -21.21 -18.10
C TYR A 668 14.68 -21.71 -18.89
N SER A 669 14.27 -22.95 -18.62
CA SER A 669 13.04 -23.56 -19.12
C SER A 669 12.14 -24.02 -17.98
N TYR A 670 10.88 -23.60 -17.97
CA TYR A 670 9.92 -24.02 -16.96
C TYR A 670 9.39 -25.44 -17.24
N TYR A 671 9.52 -26.33 -16.27
CA TYR A 671 8.98 -27.69 -16.35
C TYR A 671 8.52 -28.21 -14.97
N PRO A 672 7.38 -28.92 -14.90
CA PRO A 672 6.34 -29.16 -15.92
C PRO A 672 5.44 -27.93 -16.14
N GLN A 673 4.91 -27.75 -17.35
CA GLN A 673 3.99 -26.64 -17.67
C GLN A 673 2.56 -26.91 -17.18
N PHE A 674 2.31 -26.71 -15.89
CA PHE A 674 1.05 -27.07 -15.23
C PHE A 674 -0.20 -26.35 -15.78
N TRP A 675 -0.04 -25.20 -16.44
CA TRP A 675 -1.14 -24.44 -17.07
C TRP A 675 -1.64 -25.05 -18.38
N MET A 676 -0.91 -25.98 -18.99
CA MET A 676 -1.38 -26.70 -20.18
C MET A 676 -2.20 -27.92 -19.78
N THR A 677 -3.14 -28.32 -20.65
CA THR A 677 -3.86 -29.59 -20.48
C THR A 677 -2.88 -30.77 -20.59
N ALA A 678 -3.15 -31.88 -19.87
CA ALA A 678 -2.22 -33.00 -19.77
C ALA A 678 -1.75 -33.51 -21.15
N ASN A 679 -2.63 -33.53 -22.15
CA ASN A 679 -2.35 -34.01 -23.50
C ASN A 679 -1.50 -33.04 -24.34
N GLN A 680 -1.44 -31.76 -23.96
CA GLN A 680 -0.68 -30.72 -24.65
C GLN A 680 0.67 -30.43 -23.98
N ARG A 681 0.90 -30.93 -22.76
CA ARG A 681 2.15 -30.71 -22.03
C ARG A 681 3.33 -31.36 -22.77
N PRO A 682 4.45 -30.65 -22.99
CA PRO A 682 5.65 -31.28 -23.53
C PRO A 682 6.16 -32.35 -22.56
N THR A 683 6.67 -33.46 -23.10
CA THR A 683 7.43 -34.43 -22.31
C THR A 683 8.71 -33.78 -21.80
N PHE A 684 9.29 -34.31 -20.72
CA PHE A 684 10.56 -33.82 -20.21
C PHE A 684 11.67 -33.87 -21.27
N GLU A 685 11.74 -34.96 -22.05
CA GLU A 685 12.67 -35.10 -23.18
C GLU A 685 12.56 -33.92 -24.15
N LYS A 686 11.34 -33.59 -24.62
CA LYS A 686 11.11 -32.47 -25.54
C LYS A 686 11.49 -31.12 -24.93
N ALA A 687 11.17 -30.89 -23.65
CA ALA A 687 11.50 -29.65 -22.97
C ALA A 687 13.01 -29.47 -22.81
N LEU A 688 13.75 -30.56 -22.53
CA LEU A 688 15.21 -30.57 -22.46
C LEU A 688 15.84 -30.32 -23.82
N GLU A 689 15.37 -31.00 -24.88
CA GLU A 689 15.85 -30.79 -26.25
C GLU A 689 15.67 -29.34 -26.69
N GLN A 690 14.50 -28.74 -26.44
CA GLN A 690 14.23 -27.35 -26.78
C GLN A 690 15.15 -26.38 -26.03
N LEU A 691 15.44 -26.66 -24.75
CA LEU A 691 16.39 -25.86 -23.97
C LEU A 691 17.80 -25.96 -24.55
N LEU A 692 18.28 -27.16 -24.86
CA LEU A 692 19.60 -27.38 -25.46
C LEU A 692 19.71 -26.69 -26.82
N GLN A 693 18.70 -26.85 -27.68
CA GLN A 693 18.66 -26.24 -29.02
C GLN A 693 18.70 -24.71 -28.95
N ARG A 694 17.88 -24.09 -28.10
CA ARG A 694 17.84 -22.63 -27.94
C ARG A 694 19.06 -22.05 -27.24
N SER A 695 19.81 -22.89 -26.54
CA SER A 695 21.02 -22.49 -25.80
C SER A 695 22.30 -22.73 -26.58
N ARG A 696 22.24 -23.06 -27.88
CA ARG A 696 23.44 -23.25 -28.72
C ARG A 696 24.18 -21.92 -28.98
N PRO A 697 25.49 -21.96 -29.30
CA PRO A 697 26.40 -23.12 -29.29
C PRO A 697 26.65 -23.69 -27.88
N LEU A 698 26.82 -25.01 -27.75
CA LEU A 698 27.14 -25.69 -26.50
C LEU A 698 28.42 -26.50 -26.67
N GLU A 699 29.28 -26.49 -25.65
CA GLU A 699 30.53 -27.26 -25.64
C GLU A 699 30.37 -28.51 -24.78
N ASN A 700 30.94 -29.63 -25.23
CA ASN A 700 30.94 -30.88 -24.47
C ASN A 700 32.05 -30.90 -23.39
N THR A 701 32.00 -29.92 -22.50
CA THR A 701 32.97 -29.69 -21.42
C THR A 701 32.24 -29.18 -20.18
N ASP A 702 32.96 -29.02 -19.07
CA ASP A 702 32.43 -28.40 -17.84
C ASP A 702 32.09 -26.91 -17.98
N GLN A 703 32.36 -26.29 -19.14
CA GLN A 703 31.88 -24.95 -19.49
C GLN A 703 30.37 -24.92 -19.75
N THR A 704 29.80 -26.03 -20.20
CA THR A 704 28.34 -26.21 -20.26
C THR A 704 27.88 -26.84 -18.96
N VAL A 705 26.90 -26.22 -18.30
CA VAL A 705 26.34 -26.71 -17.04
C VAL A 705 24.84 -26.85 -17.17
N LEU A 706 24.30 -28.04 -16.88
CA LEU A 706 22.87 -28.31 -16.83
C LEU A 706 22.42 -28.47 -15.38
N ILE A 707 21.56 -27.58 -14.90
CA ILE A 707 20.97 -27.62 -13.57
C ILE A 707 19.51 -28.04 -13.70
N VAL A 708 19.16 -29.21 -13.15
CA VAL A 708 17.82 -29.81 -13.28
C VAL A 708 17.21 -30.00 -11.91
N GLY A 709 15.92 -29.67 -11.77
CA GLY A 709 15.14 -30.17 -10.66
C GLY A 709 13.93 -29.34 -10.29
N GLY A 710 13.15 -29.84 -9.35
CA GLY A 710 11.95 -29.21 -8.86
C GLY A 710 11.43 -29.92 -7.63
N VAL A 711 10.43 -29.34 -6.98
CA VAL A 711 9.99 -29.75 -5.65
C VAL A 711 9.26 -31.11 -5.67
N GLN A 712 8.47 -31.40 -6.70
CA GLN A 712 7.47 -32.49 -6.64
C GLN A 712 7.42 -33.44 -7.85
N TRP A 713 8.20 -33.22 -8.91
CA TRP A 713 8.04 -33.96 -10.17
C TRP A 713 9.27 -34.79 -10.58
N LEU A 714 10.44 -34.51 -10.00
CA LEU A 714 11.67 -35.19 -10.37
C LEU A 714 11.65 -36.63 -9.85
N ASN A 715 12.14 -37.57 -10.66
CA ASN A 715 12.27 -38.99 -10.32
C ASN A 715 13.41 -39.63 -11.12
N SER A 716 13.72 -40.91 -10.87
CA SER A 716 14.81 -41.64 -11.53
C SER A 716 14.66 -41.73 -13.05
N ASN A 717 13.44 -41.86 -13.58
CA ASN A 717 13.19 -41.89 -15.03
C ASN A 717 13.62 -40.59 -15.72
N HIS A 718 13.40 -39.44 -15.07
CA HIS A 718 13.88 -38.15 -15.59
C HIS A 718 15.41 -38.13 -15.72
N LEU A 719 16.13 -38.67 -14.74
CA LEU A 719 17.60 -38.73 -14.77
C LEU A 719 18.12 -39.60 -15.91
N GLN A 720 17.46 -40.73 -16.18
CA GLN A 720 17.77 -41.58 -17.34
C GLN A 720 17.51 -40.86 -18.67
N ILE A 721 16.43 -40.07 -18.76
CA ILE A 721 16.13 -39.26 -19.95
C ILE A 721 17.23 -38.20 -20.17
N ILE A 722 17.72 -37.55 -19.11
CA ILE A 722 18.85 -36.59 -19.23
C ILE A 722 20.04 -37.29 -19.90
N GLN A 723 20.46 -38.45 -19.38
CA GLN A 723 21.59 -39.19 -19.93
C GLN A 723 21.38 -39.55 -21.40
N LYS A 724 20.19 -40.05 -21.75
CA LYS A 724 19.83 -40.41 -23.13
C LYS A 724 19.90 -39.21 -24.09
N VAL A 725 19.34 -38.06 -23.68
CA VAL A 725 19.33 -36.85 -24.50
C VAL A 725 20.73 -36.28 -24.65
N LEU A 726 21.52 -36.20 -23.56
CA LEU A 726 22.88 -35.69 -23.62
C LEU A 726 23.79 -36.56 -24.48
N ASN A 727 23.63 -37.89 -24.44
CA ASN A 727 24.35 -38.80 -25.34
C ASN A 727 23.99 -38.57 -26.81
N ARG A 728 22.71 -38.34 -27.12
CA ARG A 728 22.25 -38.05 -28.50
C ARG A 728 22.78 -36.70 -29.01
N GLU A 729 22.87 -35.70 -28.14
CA GLU A 729 23.36 -34.36 -28.47
C GLU A 729 24.89 -34.22 -28.39
N ASN A 730 25.63 -35.30 -28.11
CA ASN A 730 27.09 -35.30 -27.88
C ASN A 730 27.54 -34.36 -26.76
N LEU A 731 26.78 -34.29 -25.67
CA LEU A 731 27.02 -33.44 -24.49
C LEU A 731 27.23 -34.27 -23.21
N SER A 732 27.78 -35.48 -23.31
CA SER A 732 27.94 -36.39 -22.17
C SER A 732 28.96 -35.95 -21.11
N ASN A 733 29.87 -35.03 -21.44
CA ASN A 733 30.95 -34.54 -20.56
C ASN A 733 30.63 -33.21 -19.88
N ILE A 734 29.42 -32.68 -20.05
CA ILE A 734 28.98 -31.45 -19.39
C ILE A 734 28.80 -31.66 -17.89
N LEU A 735 28.79 -30.58 -17.10
CA LEU A 735 28.47 -30.66 -15.68
C LEU A 735 26.95 -30.70 -15.49
N VAL A 736 26.42 -31.79 -14.93
CA VAL A 736 24.99 -31.89 -14.56
C VAL A 736 24.86 -31.78 -13.04
N ILE A 737 24.01 -30.86 -12.57
CA ILE A 737 23.69 -30.69 -11.14
C ILE A 737 22.20 -30.93 -10.93
N VAL A 738 21.87 -31.92 -10.11
CA VAL A 738 20.51 -32.31 -9.77
C VAL A 738 20.09 -31.66 -8.45
N LYS A 739 19.17 -30.71 -8.52
CA LYS A 739 18.42 -30.23 -7.36
C LYS A 739 17.38 -31.29 -7.01
N SER A 740 17.49 -31.88 -5.82
CA SER A 740 16.55 -32.89 -5.37
C SER A 740 15.13 -32.32 -5.11
N ILE A 741 14.20 -33.19 -4.73
CA ILE A 741 12.85 -32.78 -4.33
C ILE A 741 12.89 -31.99 -3.01
N GLY A 742 11.76 -31.44 -2.57
CA GLY A 742 11.69 -30.64 -1.35
C GLY A 742 10.34 -30.72 -0.66
N MET A 743 10.26 -30.24 0.59
CA MET A 743 9.04 -30.30 1.41
C MET A 743 7.94 -29.31 1.01
N GLY A 744 8.08 -28.61 -0.12
CA GLY A 744 7.05 -27.70 -0.62
C GLY A 744 5.92 -28.49 -1.29
N PHE A 745 4.69 -27.95 -1.31
CA PHE A 745 3.48 -28.56 -1.89
C PHE A 745 2.76 -29.64 -1.05
N HIS A 746 3.21 -30.03 0.14
CA HIS A 746 2.45 -31.02 0.97
C HIS A 746 1.34 -30.41 1.83
N LEU A 747 1.08 -29.11 1.67
CA LEU A 747 -0.11 -28.50 2.24
C LEU A 747 -1.33 -28.92 1.42
N PRO A 748 -2.49 -29.20 2.06
CA PRO A 748 -3.74 -29.47 1.36
C PRO A 748 -4.24 -28.19 0.69
N VAL A 749 -3.70 -27.87 -0.49
CA VAL A 749 -4.07 -26.70 -1.29
C VAL A 749 -4.93 -27.16 -2.46
N ASP A 750 -6.08 -26.53 -2.66
CA ASP A 750 -7.01 -26.98 -3.69
C ASP A 750 -6.44 -26.77 -5.10
N GLY A 751 -6.62 -27.77 -5.97
CA GLY A 751 -6.03 -27.78 -7.32
C GLY A 751 -4.55 -28.16 -7.37
N ILE A 752 -3.93 -28.41 -6.21
CA ILE A 752 -2.56 -28.92 -6.08
C ILE A 752 -2.64 -30.30 -5.41
N HIS A 753 -1.86 -31.25 -5.90
CA HIS A 753 -1.78 -32.57 -5.28
C HIS A 753 -1.11 -32.46 -3.90
N SER A 754 -1.86 -32.78 -2.85
CA SER A 754 -1.37 -32.84 -1.48
C SER A 754 -1.17 -34.28 -1.03
N LEU A 755 -0.13 -34.53 -0.25
CA LEU A 755 0.23 -35.86 0.22
C LEU A 755 -0.27 -36.10 1.64
N SER A 756 -0.69 -37.34 1.93
CA SER A 756 -0.90 -37.84 3.28
C SER A 756 0.43 -37.96 4.03
N GLN A 757 0.38 -38.09 5.37
CA GLN A 757 1.60 -38.26 6.17
C GLN A 757 2.43 -39.47 5.73
N ALA A 758 1.79 -40.57 5.33
CA ALA A 758 2.47 -41.77 4.83
C ALA A 758 3.16 -41.53 3.48
N GLU A 759 2.52 -40.77 2.58
CA GLU A 759 3.11 -40.41 1.29
C GLU A 759 4.26 -39.40 1.46
N VAL A 760 4.15 -38.43 2.37
CA VAL A 760 5.26 -37.52 2.73
C VAL A 760 6.44 -38.30 3.31
N GLN A 761 6.19 -39.32 4.13
CA GLN A 761 7.25 -40.23 4.59
C GLN A 761 7.87 -41.02 3.44
N ASN A 762 7.08 -41.46 2.46
CA ASN A 762 7.60 -42.15 1.28
C ASN A 762 8.49 -41.26 0.39
N LEU A 763 8.21 -39.95 0.33
CA LEU A 763 9.07 -39.01 -0.42
C LEU A 763 10.51 -39.00 0.07
N TRP A 764 10.77 -39.28 1.35
CA TRP A 764 12.14 -39.42 1.83
C TRP A 764 12.86 -40.56 1.09
N ASN A 765 12.21 -41.70 0.91
CA ASN A 765 12.77 -42.84 0.20
C ASN A 765 12.93 -42.53 -1.29
N GLU A 766 11.95 -41.87 -1.91
CA GLU A 766 12.05 -41.43 -3.31
C GLU A 766 13.21 -40.44 -3.51
N ASN A 767 13.40 -39.50 -2.58
CA ASN A 767 14.53 -38.57 -2.60
C ASN A 767 15.87 -39.31 -2.55
N LEU A 768 16.00 -40.31 -1.68
CA LEU A 768 17.23 -41.13 -1.60
C LEU A 768 17.50 -41.86 -2.93
N ILE A 769 16.47 -42.41 -3.57
CA ILE A 769 16.59 -43.07 -4.88
C ILE A 769 17.05 -42.07 -5.95
N ILE A 770 16.51 -40.84 -5.95
CA ILE A 770 16.92 -39.78 -6.88
C ILE A 770 18.40 -39.41 -6.67
N LEU A 771 18.82 -39.22 -5.42
CA LEU A 771 20.21 -38.88 -5.08
C LEU A 771 21.18 -39.99 -5.48
N ASP A 772 20.86 -41.25 -5.18
CA ASP A 772 21.68 -42.41 -5.54
C ASP A 772 21.77 -42.59 -7.07
N THR A 773 20.63 -42.50 -7.76
CA THR A 773 20.58 -42.59 -9.22
C THR A 773 21.41 -41.47 -9.87
N ALA A 774 21.30 -40.23 -9.39
CA ALA A 774 22.08 -39.11 -9.91
C ALA A 774 23.59 -39.35 -9.75
N LYS A 775 24.02 -39.81 -8.57
CA LYS A 775 25.43 -40.14 -8.31
C LYS A 775 25.94 -41.28 -9.17
N ASN A 776 25.14 -42.34 -9.35
CA ASN A 776 25.49 -43.47 -10.23
C ASN A 776 25.64 -43.05 -11.70
N LEU A 777 24.94 -41.99 -12.12
CA LEU A 777 25.08 -41.38 -13.45
C LEU A 777 26.23 -40.35 -13.55
N GLY A 778 26.97 -40.12 -12.47
CA GLY A 778 28.07 -39.15 -12.41
C GLY A 778 27.62 -37.69 -12.29
N TYR A 779 26.38 -37.45 -11.84
CA TYR A 779 25.84 -36.10 -11.66
C TYR A 779 26.12 -35.58 -10.25
N GLU A 780 26.34 -34.26 -10.13
CA GLU A 780 26.37 -33.57 -8.86
C GLU A 780 24.95 -33.42 -8.31
N VAL A 781 24.82 -33.29 -6.99
CA VAL A 781 23.52 -33.18 -6.31
C VAL A 781 23.48 -32.02 -5.34
N VAL A 782 22.31 -31.44 -5.15
CA VAL A 782 22.00 -30.49 -4.08
C VAL A 782 20.73 -30.99 -3.39
N ASP A 783 20.87 -31.53 -2.18
CA ASP A 783 19.72 -32.09 -1.46
C ASP A 783 18.90 -31.00 -0.77
N THR A 784 17.80 -30.59 -1.40
CA THR A 784 16.90 -29.58 -0.84
C THR A 784 15.88 -30.15 0.12
N PHE A 785 15.66 -31.47 0.10
CA PHE A 785 14.65 -32.13 0.95
C PHE A 785 15.05 -32.06 2.41
N VAL A 786 16.28 -32.47 2.75
CA VAL A 786 16.77 -32.46 4.13
C VAL A 786 16.81 -31.04 4.73
N ILE A 787 17.08 -30.04 3.90
CA ILE A 787 17.15 -28.62 4.31
C ILE A 787 15.74 -28.08 4.60
N THR A 788 14.75 -28.45 3.77
CA THR A 788 13.38 -27.92 3.86
C THR A 788 12.50 -28.68 4.84
N MET A 789 12.78 -29.96 5.12
CA MET A 789 12.00 -30.81 6.01
C MET A 789 11.77 -30.22 7.41
N GLY A 790 12.82 -29.70 8.06
CA GLY A 790 12.69 -29.07 9.38
C GLY A 790 12.01 -27.71 9.36
N ARG A 791 11.94 -27.03 8.21
CA ARG A 791 11.48 -25.64 8.10
C ARG A 791 10.38 -25.47 7.05
N TYR A 792 9.61 -26.51 6.81
CA TYR A 792 8.61 -26.54 5.73
C TYR A 792 7.52 -25.48 5.90
N LYS A 793 7.24 -25.05 7.13
CA LYS A 793 6.26 -24.00 7.46
C LYS A 793 6.72 -22.59 7.02
N GLU A 794 7.97 -22.39 6.67
CA GLU A 794 8.56 -21.05 6.44
C GLU A 794 8.60 -20.64 4.96
N PHE A 795 7.73 -21.23 4.15
CA PHE A 795 7.53 -20.78 2.78
C PHE A 795 7.03 -19.32 2.77
N LEU A 796 7.50 -18.59 1.76
CA LEU A 796 7.15 -17.22 1.47
C LEU A 796 5.97 -17.17 0.49
N ARG A 797 5.56 -15.95 0.13
CA ARG A 797 4.34 -15.70 -0.64
C ARG A 797 4.28 -16.52 -1.94
N GLY A 798 3.20 -17.28 -2.11
CA GLY A 798 2.93 -18.04 -3.33
C GLY A 798 1.67 -18.88 -3.20
N LYS A 799 0.97 -19.13 -4.33
CA LYS A 799 -0.28 -19.92 -4.37
C LYS A 799 -0.10 -21.43 -4.11
N CYS A 800 1.12 -21.87 -3.76
CA CYS A 800 1.50 -23.29 -3.71
C CYS A 800 2.08 -23.78 -2.38
N GLY A 801 2.38 -22.89 -1.43
CA GLY A 801 3.07 -23.28 -0.20
C GLY A 801 4.49 -23.83 -0.39
N CYS A 802 5.13 -23.54 -1.52
CA CYS A 802 6.32 -24.25 -1.99
C CYS A 802 7.58 -23.38 -2.15
N HIS A 803 7.44 -22.06 -2.09
CA HIS A 803 8.54 -21.14 -2.35
C HIS A 803 9.24 -20.74 -1.05
N PHE A 804 10.52 -21.09 -0.93
CA PHE A 804 11.37 -20.57 0.15
C PHE A 804 12.14 -19.30 -0.26
N HIS A 805 11.71 -18.65 -1.33
CA HIS A 805 12.22 -17.38 -1.81
C HIS A 805 11.09 -16.45 -2.28
N GLU A 806 11.36 -15.15 -2.25
CA GLU A 806 10.58 -14.11 -2.92
C GLU A 806 11.55 -13.15 -3.61
N VAL A 807 11.13 -12.53 -4.71
CA VAL A 807 11.90 -11.46 -5.36
C VAL A 807 11.22 -10.14 -5.03
N VAL A 808 11.90 -9.30 -4.27
CA VAL A 808 11.43 -7.97 -3.84
C VAL A 808 12.16 -6.89 -4.63
N LYS A 809 11.62 -5.67 -4.68
CA LYS A 809 12.31 -4.53 -5.30
C LYS A 809 13.24 -3.88 -4.28
N SER A 810 14.46 -3.52 -4.66
CA SER A 810 15.43 -2.93 -3.72
C SER A 810 15.27 -1.41 -3.65
N ASN A 811 14.12 -0.93 -3.20
CA ASN A 811 13.96 0.47 -2.81
C ASN A 811 14.54 0.68 -1.40
N PRO A 812 15.33 1.74 -1.15
CA PRO A 812 15.90 2.03 0.17
C PRO A 812 14.87 2.39 1.26
N SER A 813 13.56 2.43 0.92
CA SER A 813 12.45 2.66 1.85
C SER A 813 11.80 1.39 2.41
N GLU A 814 12.14 0.20 1.88
CA GLU A 814 11.66 -1.10 2.38
C GLU A 814 12.65 -1.81 3.33
N GLU A 815 13.52 -1.05 4.01
CA GLU A 815 14.04 -1.57 5.27
C GLU A 815 12.85 -1.73 6.22
N ARG A 816 12.39 -2.98 6.42
CA ARG A 816 11.94 -3.39 7.76
C ARG A 816 12.95 -2.75 8.71
N PRO A 817 12.56 -2.16 9.85
CA PRO A 817 13.54 -1.97 10.89
C PRO A 817 14.05 -3.38 11.22
N HIS A 818 15.19 -3.76 10.63
CA HIS A 818 16.23 -4.31 11.45
C HIS A 818 16.29 -3.31 12.58
N ILE A 819 15.81 -3.75 13.74
CA ILE A 819 16.23 -3.14 14.98
C ILE A 819 17.75 -3.33 14.93
N THR A 820 18.46 -2.42 14.27
CA THR A 820 19.83 -2.07 14.58
C THR A 820 19.67 -1.32 15.90
N MET A 821 19.33 -2.08 16.95
CA MET A 821 20.04 -1.85 18.18
C MET A 821 21.49 -2.03 17.77
N THR A 822 22.23 -0.93 17.75
CA THR A 822 23.66 -0.97 18.00
C THR A 822 23.83 -1.75 19.30
N LEU A 823 23.94 -3.08 19.17
CA LEU A 823 24.47 -3.94 20.19
C LEU A 823 25.94 -3.55 20.27
N SER A 824 26.20 -2.54 21.10
CA SER A 824 27.53 -2.27 21.62
C SER A 824 27.90 -3.45 22.49
N ARG A 825 28.42 -4.51 21.86
CA ARG A 825 29.35 -5.50 22.40
C ARG A 825 29.64 -6.56 21.34
N HIS A 826 30.93 -6.86 21.19
CA HIS A 826 31.47 -7.89 20.32
C HIS A 826 30.71 -9.22 20.50
N TYR A 827 30.05 -9.67 19.43
CA TYR A 827 29.21 -10.88 19.41
C TYR A 827 30.02 -12.17 19.58
N THR A 828 29.64 -12.99 20.56
CA THR A 828 30.24 -14.29 20.91
C THR A 828 29.72 -15.49 20.10
N LEU A 829 28.80 -15.32 19.14
CA LEU A 829 28.43 -16.41 18.21
C LEU A 829 29.63 -16.82 17.31
N GLY A 830 30.58 -15.89 17.11
CA GLY A 830 31.87 -16.15 16.48
C GLY A 830 32.78 -17.12 17.25
N LYS A 831 32.38 -17.53 18.47
CA LYS A 831 33.10 -18.52 19.28
C LYS A 831 32.91 -19.96 18.76
N TYR A 832 31.81 -20.27 18.05
CA TYR A 832 31.52 -21.63 17.55
C TYR A 832 31.39 -21.72 16.02
N PHE A 833 31.19 -20.60 15.32
CA PHE A 833 31.15 -20.55 13.86
C PHE A 833 32.17 -19.52 13.39
N GLY A 834 33.19 -19.96 12.65
CA GLY A 834 34.26 -19.08 12.17
C GLY A 834 33.71 -17.93 11.33
N ASN A 835 34.42 -16.80 11.29
CA ASN A 835 34.04 -15.63 10.48
C ASN A 835 33.82 -15.92 8.99
N GLN A 836 34.28 -17.07 8.49
CA GLN A 836 34.11 -17.53 7.09
C GLN A 836 32.77 -18.23 6.81
N SER A 837 32.04 -18.67 7.84
CA SER A 837 30.76 -19.38 7.70
C SER A 837 29.54 -18.50 7.94
N LYS A 838 29.69 -17.16 7.94
CA LYS A 838 28.62 -16.22 8.21
C LYS A 838 27.91 -15.79 6.91
N PRO A 839 26.63 -16.17 6.71
CA PRO A 839 25.74 -15.46 5.78
C PRO A 839 25.51 -14.01 6.23
N SER A 840 25.85 -13.63 7.47
CA SER A 840 25.74 -12.26 7.97
C SER A 840 26.74 -11.28 7.33
N GLN A 841 27.84 -11.73 6.70
CA GLN A 841 28.62 -10.84 5.80
C GLN A 841 27.88 -10.56 4.47
N LEU A 842 26.84 -11.34 4.13
CA LEU A 842 25.95 -11.08 3.00
C LEU A 842 24.78 -10.13 3.36
N GLN A 843 24.56 -9.80 4.64
CA GLN A 843 23.65 -8.68 5.01
C GLN A 843 24.21 -7.33 4.53
N ASP A 844 25.53 -7.18 4.42
CA ASP A 844 26.15 -6.01 3.76
C ASP A 844 25.94 -5.98 2.23
N TYR A 845 25.52 -7.11 1.62
CA TYR A 845 25.08 -7.15 0.22
C TYR A 845 23.56 -6.90 0.07
N ALA A 846 22.78 -7.09 1.14
CA ALA A 846 21.33 -6.87 1.16
C ALA A 846 20.93 -5.37 1.12
N THR A 847 21.89 -4.47 1.32
CA THR A 847 21.72 -3.00 1.34
C THR A 847 22.39 -2.30 0.16
N ASN A 848 22.64 -3.00 -0.95
CA ASN A 848 23.15 -2.34 -2.15
C ASN A 848 21.99 -1.60 -2.85
N SER A 849 21.83 -0.31 -2.53
CA SER A 849 20.76 0.60 -3.00
C SER A 849 20.69 0.82 -4.53
N GLN A 850 21.44 0.05 -5.31
CA GLN A 850 21.56 0.14 -6.77
C GLN A 850 20.90 -1.03 -7.51
N SER A 851 20.49 -2.10 -6.83
CA SER A 851 19.74 -3.19 -7.48
C SER A 851 18.26 -2.85 -7.60
N PRO A 852 17.59 -3.09 -8.73
CA PRO A 852 16.14 -2.90 -8.80
C PRO A 852 15.37 -4.05 -8.15
N TYR A 853 15.98 -5.24 -8.00
CA TYR A 853 15.38 -6.42 -7.37
C TYR A 853 16.37 -7.18 -6.46
N HIS A 854 15.85 -7.88 -5.44
CA HIS A 854 16.62 -8.70 -4.49
C HIS A 854 15.92 -10.05 -4.24
N VAL A 855 16.68 -11.16 -4.23
CA VAL A 855 16.16 -12.49 -3.88
C VAL A 855 16.23 -12.70 -2.37
N ARG A 856 15.07 -12.66 -1.72
CA ARG A 856 14.94 -12.86 -0.27
C ARG A 856 14.53 -14.30 0.04
N GLY A 857 15.08 -14.87 1.11
CA GLY A 857 14.66 -16.17 1.64
C GLY A 857 15.82 -16.99 2.22
N PRO A 858 15.93 -17.14 3.55
CA PRO A 858 17.12 -17.75 4.19
C PRO A 858 17.29 -19.24 3.85
N ILE A 859 16.19 -19.98 3.68
CA ILE A 859 16.25 -21.39 3.28
C ILE A 859 16.72 -21.51 1.82
N ASN A 860 16.24 -20.63 0.91
CA ASN A 860 16.71 -20.58 -0.46
C ASN A 860 18.18 -20.20 -0.58
N GLN A 861 18.61 -19.25 0.24
CA GLN A 861 20.00 -18.86 0.34
C GLN A 861 20.91 -20.07 0.64
N VAL A 862 20.55 -20.91 1.62
CA VAL A 862 21.35 -22.08 2.00
C VAL A 862 21.55 -23.03 0.82
N TYR A 863 20.48 -23.55 0.21
CA TYR A 863 20.66 -24.50 -0.88
C TYR A 863 21.22 -23.86 -2.16
N SER A 864 21.06 -22.54 -2.34
CA SER A 864 21.69 -21.82 -3.45
C SER A 864 23.20 -21.68 -3.24
N GLU A 865 23.67 -21.37 -2.03
CA GLU A 865 25.11 -21.35 -1.73
C GLU A 865 25.74 -22.75 -1.84
N ILE A 866 25.01 -23.82 -1.48
CA ILE A 866 25.45 -25.20 -1.76
C ILE A 866 25.60 -25.42 -3.27
N LEU A 867 24.61 -24.99 -4.07
CA LEU A 867 24.70 -25.05 -5.53
C LEU A 867 25.93 -24.28 -6.04
N LEU A 868 26.18 -23.06 -5.58
CA LEU A 868 27.36 -22.27 -6.01
C LEU A 868 28.67 -22.98 -5.64
N SER A 869 28.75 -23.53 -4.43
CA SER A 869 29.88 -24.32 -3.96
C SER A 869 30.11 -25.58 -4.81
N ARG A 870 29.07 -26.19 -5.39
CA ARG A 870 29.18 -27.37 -6.29
C ARG A 870 29.43 -27.00 -7.73
N LEU A 871 28.82 -25.92 -8.21
CA LEU A 871 29.09 -25.34 -9.52
C LEU A 871 30.58 -25.00 -9.70
N CYS A 872 31.21 -24.51 -8.64
CA CYS A 872 32.61 -24.05 -8.63
C CYS A 872 33.59 -25.03 -7.99
N ALA A 873 33.15 -26.25 -7.66
CA ALA A 873 34.07 -27.27 -7.18
C ALA A 873 35.05 -27.61 -8.31
N SER A 874 36.34 -27.33 -8.13
CA SER A 874 37.36 -27.75 -9.10
C SER A 874 37.34 -29.27 -9.17
N LYS A 875 37.13 -29.86 -10.36
CA LYS A 875 37.38 -31.29 -10.54
C LYS A 875 38.82 -31.54 -10.09
N ARG A 876 38.99 -32.28 -8.98
CA ARG A 876 40.27 -32.92 -8.67
C ARG A 876 40.67 -33.63 -9.95
N GLN A 877 41.84 -33.29 -10.48
CA GLN A 877 42.45 -33.98 -11.61
C GLN A 877 42.27 -35.48 -11.36
N PHE A 878 41.63 -36.18 -12.29
CA PHE A 878 41.74 -37.63 -12.38
C PHE A 878 43.25 -37.89 -12.48
N VAL A 879 43.84 -38.36 -11.39
CA VAL A 879 45.18 -38.93 -11.42
C VAL A 879 45.02 -40.17 -12.30
N SER A 880 45.57 -40.09 -13.51
CA SER A 880 45.72 -41.26 -14.35
C SER A 880 46.56 -42.27 -13.59
N THR A 881 45.98 -43.42 -13.27
CA THR A 881 46.74 -44.65 -13.03
C THR A 881 46.63 -45.52 -14.26
#